data_AF-A0A8H4L6V1-F1
#
_entry.id   AF-A0A8H4L6V1-F1
#
_cell.length_a   1.000
_cell.length_b   1.000
_cell.length_c   1.000
_cell.angle_alpha   90.00
_cell.angle_beta   90.00
_cell.angle_gamma   90.00
#
_symmetry.space_group_name_H-M   'P 1'
#
loop_
_entity.id
_entity.type
_entity.pdbx_description
1 polymer ?
#
loop_
_entity_poly.entity_id
_entity_poly.type
_entity_poly.pdbx_seq_one_letter_code
_entity_poly.pdbx_strand_id
1 'polypeptide(L)'
;MDNEDSGPSNPKFLHIPYDKRWNYLKETIIRLYTEEEEKLERLVERMKAEYSFDAQPSAYKYRFKKWDVKKSISSHVKTQVIKVQSKRKRDDASTSDITIIQGGRHKPLDKKRLKRWIDDSLRQRRLPELADGVFLRWNLPYKALVANTIQPGDPSSPFGLLSPSSSPANIMVNSPENSSITPTQIFGPSPTTQLVRKQARLDRTDLFIQGRHQDLLLKLDQDERIVVAGWLHDFWIHSFMTAKYWGRGPQSWTPGLIAARTFHPVELDGRGSLASERSPEGASDSTIIPPSQLCRWSIHYSNNMKYDAIPSLPPEDHGEQDIEDESTWTQWNHSDFCRTSADIMRSALSSENSFSRILEDDLPLFKPSILAAVGRSQGQIEAESWAFAIMARNLDALDMEDPPEELQHLYPFHLAAAYLDGARKCCTVLDHLVSGFEEAFSVSRHYRNDLGHTVLDSLMINILRSHTSISPSEVCENFQYQNRFPGEEVDVCGRWDADSRCIRQLYASGQSTIPPEWKHAYCHTSVQAICHSMMSLLTAPWSPDINTPSGLFSRRCRWCVTDLTLLPLHTLVLVAFYLGSRGTPGETMFGAIATLSCMLALGANPRGTANVSAPGLLGADTGEHCTHSVVTPLELALLVPNEIVESWPCERSLGWRTFVTVLDLASSKRDDDDGESGQSDDNDSCDHEHRDIPTSDNFYCQDRDLGVLWAACQTEMLTYRRLETSDPWLSDRFDIQKLKDGIDEGFGSTNIPLYNDGKMSTFTKCGWFEDAGRVVGRIAYTPSAQKVCASYFMNLEDWDRTTFIEKCTTDQSRGASKLWELAYQILAESGIIIPNLLDSFADTIHKWLPIVDLDRLRRVTESRSKTWTGSSTPALILAIRLITLQPCSHRDHAGNTRFYNTMKLVTAALQPDIVLVQAKAILALYECSHGLPQQAYLTLSSTVAMASLLEYLEQDSETWLKYGIALTTLDRVIFLSAVDIFLEPLMCPDTSIICKRVQSQLVPRRSPVFPNLEPTTRKLHLMGQTAMASGRALQYVCFSSKGYAAAADYSSIEAELYQLVEDLLTRNENHP
;
A
#
# COMPACT_ATOMS: atom_id res chain seq x y z
N MET A 1 -5.06 70.81 43.02
CA MET A 1 -4.10 71.90 42.73
C MET A 1 -3.99 71.97 41.22
N ASP A 2 -4.61 72.89 40.48
CA ASP A 2 -5.36 74.09 40.82
C ASP A 2 -6.56 74.28 39.87
N ASN A 3 -7.49 75.11 40.33
CA ASN A 3 -8.84 75.41 39.83
C ASN A 3 -8.90 76.24 38.53
N GLU A 4 -10.15 76.43 38.08
CA GLU A 4 -10.71 77.42 37.13
C GLU A 4 -11.12 76.78 35.78
N ASP A 5 -12.37 76.84 35.29
CA ASP A 5 -13.48 77.75 35.54
C ASP A 5 -14.81 77.07 35.15
N SER A 6 -15.83 77.20 35.99
CA SER A 6 -17.16 76.60 35.85
C SER A 6 -18.15 77.62 35.26
N GLY A 7 -18.24 77.67 33.92
CA GLY A 7 -19.35 78.32 33.21
C GLY A 7 -20.52 77.37 32.95
N PRO A 8 -21.76 77.86 32.75
CA PRO A 8 -22.92 77.01 32.47
C PRO A 8 -22.62 76.21 31.20
N SER A 9 -22.61 74.89 31.31
CA SER A 9 -22.33 73.97 30.21
C SER A 9 -23.31 74.24 29.06
N ASN A 10 -22.95 75.12 28.12
CA ASN A 10 -23.77 75.42 26.96
C ASN A 10 -23.84 74.13 26.13
N PRO A 11 -24.97 73.40 26.14
CA PRO A 11 -25.03 72.06 25.56
C PRO A 11 -24.85 72.10 24.03
N LYS A 12 -24.93 73.29 23.42
CA LYS A 12 -24.80 73.53 21.99
C LYS A 12 -23.35 73.85 21.56
N PHE A 13 -22.45 74.20 22.50
CA PHE A 13 -21.05 74.53 22.21
C PHE A 13 -20.83 75.59 21.10
N LEU A 14 -21.72 76.60 21.02
CA LEU A 14 -21.72 77.61 19.94
C LEU A 14 -20.48 78.52 19.94
N HIS A 15 -19.76 78.62 21.05
CA HIS A 15 -18.51 79.38 21.19
C HIS A 15 -17.27 78.63 20.62
N ILE A 16 -17.43 77.35 20.26
CA ILE A 16 -16.35 76.50 19.75
C ILE A 16 -16.44 76.45 18.22
N PRO A 17 -15.32 76.56 17.47
CA PRO A 17 -15.31 76.41 16.02
C PRO A 17 -15.98 75.11 15.56
N TYR A 18 -16.77 75.18 14.48
CA TYR A 18 -17.63 74.09 14.00
C TYR A 18 -16.91 72.73 13.89
N ASP A 19 -15.69 72.69 13.37
CA ASP A 19 -14.93 71.45 13.21
C ASP A 19 -14.52 70.81 14.55
N LYS A 20 -14.29 71.62 15.58
CA LYS A 20 -13.97 71.14 16.93
C LYS A 20 -15.23 70.70 17.71
N ARG A 21 -16.42 71.21 17.37
CA ARG A 21 -17.70 70.82 18.00
C ARG A 21 -18.02 69.34 17.84
N TRP A 22 -17.54 68.67 16.79
CA TRP A 22 -17.64 67.21 16.63
C TRP A 22 -17.08 66.43 17.82
N ASN A 23 -16.03 66.91 18.47
CA ASN A 23 -15.41 66.21 19.61
C ASN A 23 -16.23 66.42 20.90
N TYR A 24 -16.79 67.61 21.11
CA TYR A 24 -17.60 67.93 22.29
C TYR A 24 -19.00 67.32 22.23
N LEU A 25 -19.58 67.24 21.02
CA LEU A 25 -20.88 66.59 20.78
C LEU A 25 -20.76 65.08 20.53
N LYS A 26 -19.53 64.53 20.50
CA LYS A 26 -19.26 63.11 20.23
C LYS A 26 -20.11 62.21 21.14
N GLU A 27 -20.08 62.44 22.44
CA GLU A 27 -20.81 61.62 23.42
C GLU A 27 -22.34 61.70 23.23
N THR A 28 -22.86 62.87 22.91
CA THR A 28 -24.30 63.08 22.62
C THR A 28 -24.72 62.37 21.35
N ILE A 29 -23.95 62.51 20.27
CA ILE A 29 -24.23 61.89 18.96
C ILE A 29 -24.17 60.37 19.08
N ILE A 30 -23.19 59.83 19.81
CA ILE A 30 -23.08 58.38 20.06
C ILE A 30 -24.27 57.89 20.88
N ARG A 31 -24.67 58.59 21.94
CA ARG A 31 -25.84 58.24 22.78
C ARG A 31 -27.12 58.14 21.94
N LEU A 32 -27.44 59.21 21.20
CA LEU A 32 -28.64 59.28 20.37
C LEU A 32 -28.65 58.18 19.30
N TYR A 33 -27.50 57.92 18.67
CA TYR A 33 -27.39 56.92 17.61
C TYR A 33 -27.39 55.47 18.11
N THR A 34 -26.82 55.18 19.29
CA THR A 34 -26.60 53.80 19.76
C THR A 34 -27.48 53.35 20.91
N GLU A 35 -27.81 54.22 21.87
CA GLU A 35 -28.62 53.90 23.04
C GLU A 35 -30.10 54.23 22.81
N GLU A 36 -30.39 55.38 22.19
CA GLU A 36 -31.75 55.80 21.83
C GLU A 36 -32.21 55.23 20.45
N GLU A 37 -31.36 54.41 19.83
CA GLU A 37 -31.55 53.73 18.52
C GLU A 37 -31.99 54.64 17.34
N GLU A 38 -31.80 55.96 17.42
CA GLU A 38 -32.34 56.89 16.42
C GLU A 38 -31.84 56.61 15.01
N LYS A 39 -32.76 56.66 14.02
CA LYS A 39 -32.40 56.59 12.61
C LYS A 39 -31.54 57.80 12.24
N LEU A 40 -30.62 57.63 11.31
CA LEU A 40 -29.64 58.66 10.94
C LEU A 40 -30.32 59.99 10.53
N GLU A 41 -31.44 59.92 9.79
CA GLU A 41 -32.20 61.10 9.40
C GLU A 41 -32.75 61.85 10.62
N ARG A 42 -33.36 61.12 11.56
CA ARG A 42 -33.92 61.68 12.80
C ARG A 42 -32.84 62.22 13.73
N LEU A 43 -31.68 61.56 13.81
CA LEU A 43 -30.51 62.04 14.53
C LEU A 43 -30.02 63.37 13.97
N VAL A 44 -29.92 63.50 12.64
CA VAL A 44 -29.49 64.75 11.99
C VAL A 44 -30.47 65.87 12.28
N GLU A 45 -31.78 65.60 12.17
CA GLU A 45 -32.83 66.55 12.51
C GLU A 45 -32.78 66.97 13.98
N ARG A 46 -32.56 66.03 14.89
CA ARG A 46 -32.48 66.28 16.33
C ARG A 46 -31.21 67.04 16.72
N MET A 47 -30.08 66.71 16.11
CA MET A 47 -28.82 67.45 16.28
C MET A 47 -28.94 68.89 15.75
N LYS A 48 -29.68 69.09 14.65
CA LYS A 48 -29.99 70.42 14.11
C LYS A 48 -30.93 71.21 15.02
N ALA A 49 -32.01 70.59 15.50
CA ALA A 49 -33.05 71.24 16.30
C ALA A 49 -32.62 71.52 17.75
N GLU A 50 -32.09 70.52 18.43
CA GLU A 50 -31.79 70.58 19.88
C GLU A 50 -30.38 71.11 20.16
N TYR A 51 -29.40 70.82 19.29
CA TYR A 51 -27.99 71.13 19.51
C TYR A 51 -27.43 72.20 18.55
N SER A 52 -28.26 72.74 17.65
CA SER A 52 -27.87 73.72 16.62
C SER A 52 -26.62 73.26 15.86
N PHE A 53 -26.58 71.97 15.52
CA PHE A 53 -25.48 71.30 14.85
C PHE A 53 -25.97 70.68 13.54
N ASP A 54 -26.00 71.51 12.49
CA ASP A 54 -26.44 71.13 11.14
C ASP A 54 -25.26 70.55 10.36
N ALA A 55 -25.28 69.23 10.15
CA ALA A 55 -24.25 68.50 9.41
C ALA A 55 -24.91 67.51 8.45
N GLN A 56 -24.30 67.30 7.29
CA GLN A 56 -24.83 66.37 6.29
C GLN A 56 -24.76 64.91 6.78
N PRO A 57 -25.72 64.04 6.41
CA PRO A 57 -25.71 62.63 6.80
C PRO A 57 -24.41 61.89 6.45
N SER A 58 -23.74 62.28 5.36
CA SER A 58 -22.42 61.76 4.95
C SER A 58 -21.32 62.06 5.97
N ALA A 59 -21.34 63.24 6.60
CA ALA A 59 -20.38 63.63 7.63
C ALA A 59 -20.55 62.79 8.90
N TYR A 60 -21.79 62.50 9.32
CA TYR A 60 -22.06 61.57 10.42
C TYR A 60 -21.55 60.16 10.11
N LYS A 61 -21.80 59.64 8.90
CA LYS A 61 -21.28 58.32 8.47
C LYS A 61 -19.75 58.26 8.52
N TYR A 62 -19.07 59.30 8.04
CA TYR A 62 -17.61 59.41 8.12
C TYR A 62 -17.12 59.42 9.58
N ARG A 63 -17.80 60.19 10.46
CA ARG A 63 -17.45 60.28 11.87
C ARG A 63 -17.71 58.98 12.63
N PHE A 64 -18.81 58.28 12.36
CA PHE A 64 -19.06 56.95 12.92
C PHE A 64 -17.99 55.94 12.51
N LYS A 65 -17.53 55.98 11.26
CA LYS A 65 -16.39 55.17 10.80
C LYS A 65 -15.10 55.56 11.53
N LYS A 66 -14.83 56.85 11.69
CA LYS A 66 -13.65 57.38 12.40
C LYS A 66 -13.66 57.09 13.91
N TRP A 67 -14.84 56.99 14.52
CA TRP A 67 -15.02 56.69 15.94
C TRP A 67 -15.28 55.19 16.24
N ASP A 68 -15.26 54.34 15.21
CA ASP A 68 -15.62 52.91 15.25
C ASP A 68 -16.99 52.59 15.91
N VAL A 69 -17.97 53.47 15.70
CA VAL A 69 -19.32 53.35 16.25
C VAL A 69 -20.21 52.61 15.25
N LYS A 70 -20.74 51.44 15.63
CA LYS A 70 -21.67 50.65 14.79
C LYS A 70 -22.90 50.22 15.59
N LYS A 71 -24.08 50.24 14.95
CA LYS A 71 -25.34 49.74 15.57
C LYS A 71 -25.32 48.22 15.76
N SER A 72 -24.72 47.49 14.83
CA SER A 72 -24.59 46.04 14.86
C SER A 72 -23.19 45.61 15.29
N ILE A 73 -23.14 44.50 16.04
CA ILE A 73 -21.90 43.78 16.36
C ILE A 73 -21.45 43.09 15.06
N SER A 74 -20.19 43.30 14.66
CA SER A 74 -19.64 42.65 13.48
C SER A 74 -19.54 41.13 13.66
N SER A 75 -19.49 40.39 12.55
CA SER A 75 -19.25 38.94 12.57
C SER A 75 -17.97 38.59 13.34
N HIS A 76 -16.89 39.33 13.10
CA HIS A 76 -15.61 39.17 13.81
C HIS A 76 -15.76 39.26 15.34
N VAL A 77 -16.50 40.25 15.86
CA VAL A 77 -16.70 40.40 17.30
C VAL A 77 -17.60 39.27 17.84
N LYS A 78 -18.60 38.80 17.08
CA LYS A 78 -19.40 37.62 17.48
C LYS A 78 -18.55 36.35 17.58
N THR A 79 -17.61 36.12 16.64
CA THR A 79 -16.66 35.01 16.69
C THR A 79 -15.72 35.11 17.91
N GLN A 80 -15.24 36.31 18.24
CA GLN A 80 -14.43 36.53 19.45
C GLN A 80 -15.24 36.25 20.73
N VAL A 81 -16.52 36.66 20.79
CA VAL A 81 -17.42 36.37 21.91
C VAL A 81 -17.61 34.86 22.10
N ILE A 82 -17.80 34.11 21.01
CA ILE A 82 -17.90 32.63 21.06
C ILE A 82 -16.61 32.04 21.63
N LYS A 83 -15.44 32.47 21.16
CA LYS A 83 -14.12 32.00 21.63
C LYS A 83 -13.87 32.30 23.11
N VAL A 84 -14.31 33.46 23.60
CA VAL A 84 -14.17 33.84 25.02
C VAL A 84 -15.15 33.05 25.89
N GLN A 85 -16.39 32.87 25.45
CA GLN A 85 -17.40 32.14 26.22
C GLN A 85 -17.14 30.62 26.24
N SER A 86 -16.66 30.04 25.14
CA SER A 86 -16.39 28.59 25.05
C SER A 86 -15.26 28.13 25.98
N LYS A 87 -14.34 29.03 26.36
CA LYS A 87 -13.25 28.77 27.29
C LYS A 87 -13.66 28.78 28.77
N ARG A 88 -14.93 29.11 29.10
CA ARG A 88 -15.40 29.16 30.49
C ARG A 88 -16.02 27.81 30.90
N LYS A 89 -15.36 27.10 31.82
CA LYS A 89 -15.81 25.79 32.39
C LYS A 89 -16.96 25.89 33.40
N ARG A 90 -17.29 27.09 33.88
CA ARG A 90 -18.27 27.32 34.94
C ARG A 90 -19.72 27.13 34.45
N ASP A 91 -20.53 26.33 35.14
CA ASP A 91 -21.96 26.12 34.80
C ASP A 91 -22.82 27.37 35.02
N ASP A 92 -22.33 28.29 35.86
CA ASP A 92 -22.84 29.64 36.09
C ASP A 92 -22.38 30.65 35.03
N ALA A 93 -21.43 30.30 34.14
CA ALA A 93 -20.90 31.22 33.14
C ALA A 93 -21.94 31.50 32.05
N SER A 94 -22.54 32.69 32.13
CA SER A 94 -23.64 33.09 31.27
C SER A 94 -23.14 34.01 30.17
N THR A 95 -23.77 33.94 28.99
CA THR A 95 -23.59 34.98 27.94
C THR A 95 -24.04 36.38 28.41
N SER A 96 -24.70 36.47 29.56
CA SER A 96 -25.02 37.72 30.29
C SER A 96 -23.78 38.46 30.77
N ASP A 97 -22.69 37.73 31.02
CA ASP A 97 -21.51 38.21 31.73
C ASP A 97 -20.47 38.84 30.77
N ILE A 98 -20.85 39.02 29.50
CA ILE A 98 -20.01 39.56 28.44
C ILE A 98 -20.52 40.95 28.06
N THR A 99 -19.65 41.95 28.19
CA THR A 99 -19.83 43.29 27.64
C THR A 99 -18.81 43.54 26.52
N ILE A 100 -19.26 44.16 25.43
CA ILE A 100 -18.41 44.52 24.29
C ILE A 100 -18.06 46.00 24.41
N ILE A 101 -16.79 46.34 24.28
CA ILE A 101 -16.31 47.73 24.25
C ILE A 101 -16.27 48.19 22.80
N GLN A 102 -17.11 49.16 22.45
CA GLN A 102 -17.17 49.73 21.09
C GLN A 102 -17.20 51.26 21.17
N GLY A 103 -16.28 51.92 20.45
CA GLY A 103 -16.15 53.40 20.48
C GLY A 103 -15.81 54.00 21.85
N GLY A 104 -15.29 53.20 22.80
CA GLY A 104 -15.01 53.60 24.19
C GLY A 104 -16.16 53.39 25.18
N ARG A 105 -17.28 52.76 24.77
CA ARG A 105 -18.43 52.48 25.66
C ARG A 105 -18.68 50.97 25.82
N HIS A 106 -19.17 50.58 27.00
CA HIS A 106 -19.60 49.21 27.31
C HIS A 106 -21.01 48.98 26.77
N LYS A 107 -21.16 47.96 25.91
CA LYS A 107 -22.44 47.54 25.34
C LYS A 107 -22.76 46.10 25.76
N PRO A 108 -23.95 45.81 26.32
CA PRO A 108 -24.35 44.44 26.62
C PRO A 108 -24.53 43.62 25.32
N LEU A 109 -24.16 42.34 25.38
CA LEU A 109 -24.28 41.42 24.26
C LEU A 109 -25.76 41.17 23.88
N ASP A 110 -26.13 41.42 22.62
CA ASP A 110 -27.46 41.10 22.10
C ASP A 110 -27.59 39.57 21.86
N LYS A 111 -28.15 38.88 22.87
CA LYS A 111 -28.35 37.42 22.86
C LYS A 111 -29.24 36.95 21.70
N LYS A 112 -30.23 37.73 21.28
CA LYS A 112 -31.16 37.35 20.19
C LYS A 112 -30.48 37.43 18.83
N ARG A 113 -29.64 38.46 18.60
CA ARG A 113 -28.84 38.58 17.37
C ARG A 113 -27.67 37.62 17.33
N LEU A 114 -27.08 37.27 18.48
CA LEU A 114 -26.06 36.22 18.55
C LEU A 114 -26.67 34.85 18.27
N LYS A 115 -27.81 34.51 18.91
CA LYS A 115 -28.55 33.27 18.64
C LYS A 115 -28.90 33.12 17.16
N ARG A 116 -29.54 34.14 16.55
CA ARG A 116 -29.88 34.13 15.12
C ARG A 116 -28.66 33.95 14.23
N TRP A 117 -27.55 34.59 14.58
CA TRP A 117 -26.32 34.46 13.79
C TRP A 117 -25.69 33.06 13.92
N ILE A 118 -25.70 32.46 15.11
CA ILE A 118 -25.25 31.07 15.30
C ILE A 118 -26.18 30.12 14.54
N ASP A 119 -27.51 30.29 14.65
CA ASP A 119 -28.50 29.48 13.93
C ASP A 119 -28.33 29.60 12.41
N ASP A 120 -28.11 30.81 11.87
CA ASP A 120 -27.84 31.03 10.44
C ASP A 120 -26.49 30.40 10.02
N SER A 121 -25.45 30.52 10.84
CA SER A 121 -24.15 29.89 10.60
C SER A 121 -24.25 28.36 10.59
N LEU A 122 -25.04 27.78 11.50
CA LEU A 122 -25.30 26.34 11.56
C LEU A 122 -26.10 25.86 10.34
N ARG A 123 -27.04 26.67 9.83
CA ARG A 123 -27.81 26.36 8.61
C ARG A 123 -26.95 26.41 7.34
N GLN A 124 -25.97 27.31 7.29
CA GLN A 124 -25.08 27.47 6.14
C GLN A 124 -23.83 26.56 6.20
N ARG A 125 -23.58 25.90 7.34
CA ARG A 125 -22.43 25.02 7.52
C ARG A 125 -22.49 23.84 6.55
N ARG A 126 -21.42 23.67 5.77
CA ARG A 126 -21.16 22.47 4.98
C ARG A 126 -20.25 21.55 5.78
N LEU A 127 -20.57 20.26 5.78
CA LEU A 127 -19.71 19.26 6.40
C LEU A 127 -18.45 19.07 5.54
N PRO A 128 -17.24 19.14 6.11
CA PRO A 128 -16.00 18.85 5.39
C PRO A 128 -15.92 17.38 4.97
N GLU A 129 -15.08 17.10 3.97
CA GLU A 129 -14.69 15.74 3.59
C GLU A 129 -13.66 15.20 4.58
N LEU A 130 -13.72 13.89 4.82
CA LEU A 130 -12.79 13.19 5.70
C LEU A 130 -11.39 13.20 5.06
N ALA A 131 -10.41 13.76 5.76
CA ALA A 131 -9.02 13.79 5.30
C ALA A 131 -8.40 12.38 5.36
N ASP A 132 -7.47 12.11 4.42
CA ASP A 132 -6.77 10.83 4.32
C ASP A 132 -6.01 10.50 5.61
N GLY A 133 -6.21 9.28 6.12
CA GLY A 133 -5.46 8.73 7.25
C GLY A 133 -5.68 9.50 8.57
N VAL A 134 -6.86 10.09 8.76
CA VAL A 134 -7.15 10.94 9.91
C VAL A 134 -7.11 10.14 11.22
N PHE A 135 -7.50 8.86 11.20
CA PHE A 135 -7.46 8.00 12.38
C PHE A 135 -6.06 7.39 12.58
N LEU A 136 -5.33 7.09 11.50
CA LEU A 136 -3.97 6.52 11.57
C LEU A 136 -2.96 7.35 12.39
N ARG A 137 -3.18 8.66 12.54
CA ARG A 137 -2.28 9.60 13.25
C ARG A 137 -2.32 9.53 14.77
N TRP A 138 -3.21 8.72 15.36
CA TRP A 138 -3.48 8.68 16.80
C TRP A 138 -2.95 7.41 17.47
N ASN A 139 -1.75 6.98 17.08
CA ASN A 139 -1.08 5.79 17.61
C ASN A 139 -0.43 5.96 19.00
N LEU A 140 -0.51 7.15 19.61
CA LEU A 140 0.08 7.47 20.91
C LEU A 140 -0.97 7.97 21.92
N PRO A 141 -0.88 7.55 23.20
CA PRO A 141 -1.64 8.16 24.29
C PRO A 141 -1.16 9.60 24.54
N TYR A 142 -2.00 10.42 25.19
CA TYR A 142 -1.76 11.85 25.37
C TYR A 142 -0.36 12.21 25.87
N LYS A 143 0.15 11.56 26.92
CA LYS A 143 1.47 11.87 27.51
C LYS A 143 2.59 11.68 26.49
N ALA A 144 2.61 10.54 25.80
CA ALA A 144 3.60 10.26 24.75
C ALA A 144 3.39 11.15 23.52
N LEU A 145 2.14 11.45 23.14
CA LEU A 145 1.83 12.35 22.03
C LEU A 145 2.42 13.76 22.26
N VAL A 146 2.28 14.28 23.48
CA VAL A 146 2.85 15.57 23.87
C VAL A 146 4.39 15.52 23.84
N ALA A 147 5.01 14.46 24.38
CA ALA A 147 6.45 14.28 24.34
C ALA A 147 6.99 14.18 22.89
N ASN A 148 6.25 13.56 21.98
CA ASN A 148 6.61 13.47 20.57
C ASN A 148 6.62 14.83 19.84
N THR A 149 5.87 15.81 20.36
CA THR A 149 5.72 17.14 19.75
C THR A 149 6.64 18.19 20.39
N ILE A 150 7.33 17.87 21.50
CA ILE A 150 8.22 18.79 22.23
C ILE A 150 9.67 18.45 21.88
N GLN A 151 10.39 19.36 21.22
CA GLN A 151 11.83 19.21 21.05
C GLN A 151 12.58 19.60 22.35
N PRO A 152 13.56 18.80 22.82
CA PRO A 152 14.44 19.21 23.91
C PRO A 152 15.38 20.32 23.46
N GLY A 153 15.08 21.56 23.83
CA GLY A 153 15.94 22.73 23.56
C GLY A 153 15.20 24.00 23.11
N ASP A 154 13.93 23.87 22.69
CA ASP A 154 13.13 25.01 22.24
C ASP A 154 12.44 25.72 23.43
N PRO A 155 12.54 27.07 23.56
CA PRO A 155 11.89 27.77 24.65
C PRO A 155 10.38 27.81 24.40
N SER A 156 9.65 27.14 25.28
CA SER A 156 8.18 27.08 25.35
C SER A 156 7.56 26.13 24.33
N SER A 157 7.16 24.95 24.80
CA SER A 157 6.16 24.12 24.11
C SER A 157 5.02 25.00 23.61
N PRO A 158 4.47 24.79 22.38
CA PRO A 158 3.23 25.44 21.96
C PRO A 158 2.04 25.09 22.89
N PHE A 159 2.23 24.09 23.76
CA PHE A 159 1.29 23.64 24.79
C PHE A 159 1.69 24.06 26.21
N GLY A 160 2.88 24.61 26.41
CA GLY A 160 3.41 25.04 27.72
C GLY A 160 2.75 26.34 28.17
N LEU A 161 2.20 26.34 29.39
CA LEU A 161 1.62 27.46 30.15
C LEU A 161 1.39 28.73 29.32
N LEU A 162 0.50 28.65 28.31
CA LEU A 162 -0.03 29.84 27.69
C LEU A 162 -0.80 30.56 28.79
N SER A 163 -0.16 31.59 29.34
CA SER A 163 -0.80 32.60 30.17
C SER A 163 -2.16 32.90 29.57
N PRO A 164 -3.25 32.93 30.37
CA PRO A 164 -4.60 33.04 29.84
C PRO A 164 -4.62 34.23 28.91
N SER A 165 -4.82 33.96 27.61
CA SER A 165 -4.85 35.00 26.59
C SER A 165 -5.81 36.07 27.08
N SER A 166 -5.28 37.23 27.46
CA SER A 166 -6.05 38.36 27.94
C SER A 166 -7.26 38.52 27.03
N SER A 167 -8.47 38.56 27.60
CA SER A 167 -9.69 38.84 26.84
C SER A 167 -9.38 39.97 25.84
N PRO A 168 -9.70 39.82 24.55
CA PRO A 168 -9.34 40.83 23.56
C PRO A 168 -9.87 42.18 24.02
N ALA A 169 -9.11 43.27 23.83
CA ALA A 169 -9.34 44.57 24.48
C ALA A 169 -10.75 45.16 24.28
N ASN A 170 -11.50 44.65 23.29
CA ASN A 170 -12.88 45.00 22.98
C ASN A 170 -13.95 44.11 23.66
N ILE A 171 -13.59 43.17 24.53
CA ILE A 171 -14.50 42.26 25.25
C ILE A 171 -14.14 42.24 26.73
N MET A 172 -15.09 42.64 27.57
CA MET A 172 -14.97 42.64 29.02
C MET A 172 -15.86 41.56 29.62
N VAL A 173 -15.31 40.88 30.62
CA VAL A 173 -15.93 39.74 31.29
C VAL A 173 -16.24 40.15 32.73
N ASN A 174 -17.51 40.27 33.07
CA ASN A 174 -17.90 40.56 34.43
C ASN A 174 -18.02 39.22 35.17
N SER A 175 -17.06 38.91 36.04
CA SER A 175 -17.24 37.78 36.98
C SER A 175 -18.14 38.28 38.11
N PRO A 176 -19.18 37.54 38.55
CA PRO A 176 -19.93 37.96 39.72
C PRO A 176 -18.99 38.02 40.93
N GLU A 177 -19.05 39.14 41.66
CA GLU A 177 -18.36 39.29 42.95
C GLU A 177 -18.86 38.21 43.90
N ASN A 178 -17.92 37.62 44.66
CA ASN A 178 -18.17 36.64 45.72
C ASN A 178 -19.23 37.15 46.70
N SER A 179 -20.50 36.93 46.37
CA SER A 179 -21.62 37.06 47.28
C SER A 179 -21.98 35.63 47.68
N SER A 180 -21.59 35.31 48.90
CA SER A 180 -22.03 34.15 49.68
C SER A 180 -23.53 33.95 49.52
N ILE A 181 -23.96 32.92 48.77
CA ILE A 181 -25.38 32.53 48.69
C ILE A 181 -25.52 31.00 48.78
N THR A 182 -26.45 30.65 49.67
CA THR A 182 -27.08 29.39 50.03
C THR A 182 -27.42 28.41 48.89
N PRO A 183 -27.48 27.10 49.18
CA PRO A 183 -27.69 26.04 48.20
C PRO A 183 -29.17 25.92 47.81
N THR A 184 -29.62 26.69 46.82
CA THR A 184 -30.91 26.44 46.16
C THR A 184 -30.85 26.84 44.67
N GLN A 185 -31.14 25.86 43.82
CA GLN A 185 -31.32 25.90 42.35
C GLN A 185 -30.06 26.05 41.49
N ILE A 186 -29.52 24.90 41.09
CA ILE A 186 -28.65 24.76 39.91
C ILE A 186 -29.51 25.00 38.67
N PHE A 187 -29.52 26.22 38.14
CA PHE A 187 -30.10 26.49 36.82
C PHE A 187 -29.10 26.05 35.73
N GLY A 188 -29.52 25.15 34.84
CA GLY A 188 -28.69 24.70 33.71
C GLY A 188 -28.33 25.84 32.75
N PRO A 189 -27.35 25.62 31.84
CA PRO A 189 -26.83 26.65 30.96
C PRO A 189 -27.91 27.24 30.05
N SER A 190 -27.90 28.57 29.86
CA SER A 190 -28.92 29.23 29.02
C SER A 190 -28.90 28.72 27.56
N PRO A 191 -30.03 28.75 26.83
CA PRO A 191 -30.11 28.21 25.46
C PRO A 191 -29.07 28.79 24.50
N THR A 192 -28.73 30.08 24.64
CA THR A 192 -27.66 30.71 23.85
C THR A 192 -26.27 30.15 24.22
N THR A 193 -26.04 29.84 25.49
CA THR A 193 -24.77 29.24 25.96
C THR A 193 -24.63 27.81 25.46
N GLN A 194 -25.72 27.02 25.44
CA GLN A 194 -25.75 25.69 24.83
C GLN A 194 -25.43 25.75 23.32
N LEU A 195 -25.99 26.72 22.58
CA LEU A 195 -25.69 26.93 21.17
C LEU A 195 -24.22 27.34 20.92
N VAL A 196 -23.65 28.17 21.79
CA VAL A 196 -22.22 28.54 21.73
C VAL A 196 -21.32 27.32 21.97
N ARG A 197 -21.64 26.50 22.99
CA ARG A 197 -20.93 25.24 23.26
C ARG A 197 -21.03 24.29 22.07
N LYS A 198 -22.22 24.14 21.48
CA LYS A 198 -22.44 23.32 20.28
C LYS A 198 -21.61 23.80 19.09
N GLN A 199 -21.60 25.10 18.79
CA GLN A 199 -20.77 25.67 17.72
C GLN A 199 -19.28 25.39 17.95
N ALA A 200 -18.79 25.59 19.18
CA ALA A 200 -17.38 25.34 19.49
C ALA A 200 -17.00 23.86 19.32
N ARG A 201 -17.86 22.91 19.74
CA ARG A 201 -17.65 21.47 19.49
C ARG A 201 -17.62 21.16 17.99
N LEU A 202 -18.50 21.78 17.20
CA LEU A 202 -18.52 21.62 15.73
C LEU A 202 -17.25 22.17 15.07
N ASP A 203 -16.81 23.38 15.44
CA ASP A 203 -15.58 23.98 14.91
C ASP A 203 -14.33 23.14 15.23
N ARG A 204 -14.31 22.46 16.39
CA ARG A 204 -13.25 21.51 16.76
C ARG A 204 -13.35 20.22 15.94
N THR A 205 -14.57 19.73 15.74
CA THR A 205 -14.83 18.54 14.92
C THR A 205 -14.43 18.76 13.46
N ASP A 206 -14.65 19.96 12.92
CA ASP A 206 -14.24 20.29 11.56
C ASP A 206 -12.71 20.27 11.41
N LEU A 207 -11.96 20.72 12.43
CA LEU A 207 -10.49 20.59 12.42
C LEU A 207 -10.04 19.13 12.47
N PHE A 208 -10.73 18.30 13.25
CA PHE A 208 -10.46 16.86 13.29
C PHE A 208 -10.69 16.23 11.90
N ILE A 209 -11.88 16.40 11.33
CA ILE A 209 -12.25 15.80 10.03
C ILE A 209 -11.30 16.26 8.91
N GLN A 210 -10.82 17.50 8.96
CA GLN A 210 -9.85 18.06 7.99
C GLN A 210 -8.39 17.61 8.23
N GLY A 211 -8.11 16.73 9.19
CA GLY A 211 -6.74 16.28 9.49
C GLY A 211 -5.85 17.32 10.18
N ARG A 212 -6.41 18.46 10.60
CA ARG A 212 -5.70 19.59 11.25
C ARG A 212 -5.53 19.37 12.76
N HIS A 213 -4.93 18.24 13.11
CA HIS A 213 -4.75 17.76 14.48
C HIS A 213 -3.96 18.72 15.38
N GLN A 214 -2.91 19.38 14.88
CA GLN A 214 -2.17 20.39 15.66
C GLN A 214 -3.06 21.58 16.05
N ASP A 215 -3.83 22.12 15.10
CA ASP A 215 -4.78 23.20 15.36
C ASP A 215 -5.90 22.78 16.32
N LEU A 216 -6.35 21.52 16.23
CA LEU A 216 -7.31 20.94 17.16
C LEU A 216 -6.75 20.94 18.58
N LEU A 217 -5.55 20.37 18.78
CA LEU A 217 -4.91 20.31 20.10
C LEU A 217 -4.70 21.71 20.68
N LEU A 218 -4.30 22.70 19.87
CA LEU A 218 -4.14 24.09 20.31
C LEU A 218 -5.47 24.75 20.76
N LYS A 219 -6.62 24.30 20.24
CA LYS A 219 -7.95 24.81 20.62
C LYS A 219 -8.55 24.13 21.86
N LEU A 220 -8.00 23.00 22.29
CA LEU A 220 -8.43 22.25 23.46
C LEU A 220 -7.62 22.70 24.69
N ASP A 221 -8.26 22.70 25.86
CA ASP A 221 -7.53 22.80 27.13
C ASP A 221 -6.87 21.47 27.51
N GLN A 222 -6.09 21.44 28.60
CA GLN A 222 -5.32 20.26 28.97
C GLN A 222 -6.19 19.02 29.22
N ASP A 223 -7.30 19.17 29.97
CA ASP A 223 -8.21 18.06 30.27
C ASP A 223 -8.91 17.59 28.98
N GLU A 224 -9.36 18.54 28.16
CA GLU A 224 -9.98 18.26 26.86
C GLU A 224 -9.01 17.53 25.91
N ARG A 225 -7.71 17.85 25.93
CA ARG A 225 -6.69 17.15 25.12
C ARG A 225 -6.49 15.72 25.59
N ILE A 226 -6.46 15.48 26.91
CA ILE A 226 -6.35 14.14 27.49
C ILE A 226 -7.53 13.28 27.01
N VAL A 227 -8.75 13.80 27.11
CA VAL A 227 -9.97 13.10 26.69
C VAL A 227 -9.96 12.82 25.19
N VAL A 228 -9.66 13.81 24.34
CA VAL A 228 -9.67 13.61 22.87
C VAL A 228 -8.57 12.66 22.41
N ALA A 229 -7.34 12.84 22.90
CA ALA A 229 -6.23 11.97 22.52
C ALA A 229 -6.45 10.54 23.04
N GLY A 230 -6.98 10.37 24.26
CA GLY A 230 -7.35 9.07 24.80
C GLY A 230 -8.43 8.38 23.97
N TRP A 231 -9.50 9.09 23.61
CA TRP A 231 -10.59 8.55 22.80
C TRP A 231 -10.12 8.14 21.39
N LEU A 232 -9.31 8.97 20.74
CA LEU A 232 -8.77 8.67 19.40
C LEU A 232 -7.73 7.54 19.44
N HIS A 233 -6.94 7.45 20.50
CA HIS A 233 -6.00 6.35 20.69
C HIS A 233 -6.70 5.01 20.97
N ASP A 234 -7.77 5.01 21.78
CA ASP A 234 -8.61 3.83 21.97
C ASP A 234 -9.20 3.35 20.63
N PHE A 235 -9.65 4.28 19.77
CA PHE A 235 -10.12 3.96 18.43
C PHE A 235 -9.03 3.37 17.53
N TRP A 236 -7.82 3.94 17.59
CA TRP A 236 -6.67 3.43 16.85
C TRP A 236 -6.32 2.00 17.28
N ILE A 237 -6.23 1.72 18.59
CA ILE A 237 -5.95 0.37 19.11
C ILE A 237 -7.08 -0.59 18.71
N HIS A 238 -8.34 -0.19 18.85
CA HIS A 238 -9.46 -0.98 18.37
C HIS A 238 -9.31 -1.38 16.90
N SER A 239 -9.01 -0.42 16.04
CA SER A 239 -8.91 -0.65 14.59
C SER A 239 -7.69 -1.52 14.24
N PHE A 240 -6.54 -1.27 14.87
CA PHE A 240 -5.35 -2.09 14.71
C PHE A 240 -5.57 -3.53 15.18
N MET A 241 -6.19 -3.75 16.34
CA MET A 241 -6.49 -5.09 16.87
C MET A 241 -7.51 -5.82 15.98
N THR A 242 -8.53 -5.10 15.50
CA THR A 242 -9.52 -5.65 14.55
C THR A 242 -8.83 -6.16 13.29
N ALA A 243 -7.94 -5.37 12.69
CA ALA A 243 -7.22 -5.76 11.49
C ALA A 243 -6.19 -6.87 11.76
N LYS A 244 -5.40 -6.77 12.83
CA LYS A 244 -4.35 -7.74 13.20
C LYS A 244 -4.87 -9.13 13.44
N TYR A 245 -6.02 -9.23 14.09
CA TYR A 245 -6.60 -10.49 14.51
C TYR A 245 -7.82 -10.87 13.69
N TRP A 246 -8.03 -10.22 12.55
CA TRP A 246 -9.08 -10.59 11.62
C TRP A 246 -9.04 -12.09 11.30
N GLY A 247 -10.17 -12.77 11.50
CA GLY A 247 -10.30 -14.23 11.32
C GLY A 247 -9.97 -15.09 12.54
N ARG A 248 -9.54 -14.52 13.68
CA ARG A 248 -9.30 -15.25 14.94
C ARG A 248 -9.57 -14.43 16.21
N GLY A 249 -9.83 -15.10 17.33
CA GLY A 249 -10.04 -14.43 18.62
C GLY A 249 -11.39 -13.70 18.72
N PRO A 250 -11.52 -12.63 19.54
CA PRO A 250 -12.79 -11.95 19.75
C PRO A 250 -13.33 -11.28 18.48
N GLN A 251 -14.58 -11.56 18.10
CA GLN A 251 -15.27 -10.87 17.00
C GLN A 251 -15.64 -9.42 17.33
N SER A 252 -15.66 -9.04 18.61
CA SER A 252 -15.96 -7.68 19.07
C SER A 252 -15.01 -7.25 20.17
N TRP A 253 -14.32 -6.13 19.95
CA TRP A 253 -13.41 -5.53 20.91
C TRP A 253 -14.15 -4.56 21.84
N THR A 254 -14.51 -5.01 23.04
CA THR A 254 -15.23 -4.18 24.02
C THR A 254 -14.34 -3.09 24.63
N PRO A 255 -14.92 -2.03 25.25
CA PRO A 255 -14.12 -0.99 25.91
C PRO A 255 -13.25 -1.54 27.05
N GLY A 256 -13.65 -2.67 27.66
CA GLY A 256 -12.86 -3.35 28.66
C GLY A 256 -11.58 -3.95 28.09
N LEU A 257 -11.68 -4.60 26.92
CA LEU A 257 -10.56 -5.19 26.20
C LEU A 257 -9.59 -4.10 25.71
N ILE A 258 -10.12 -3.02 25.13
CA ILE A 258 -9.30 -1.90 24.66
C ILE A 258 -8.60 -1.20 25.82
N ALA A 259 -9.31 -0.93 26.93
CA ALA A 259 -8.70 -0.30 28.10
C ALA A 259 -7.57 -1.14 28.72
N ALA A 260 -7.67 -2.48 28.70
CA ALA A 260 -6.58 -3.37 29.10
C ALA A 260 -5.36 -3.24 28.18
N ARG A 261 -5.57 -2.88 26.90
CA ARG A 261 -4.54 -2.63 25.91
C ARG A 261 -4.04 -1.17 25.86
N THR A 262 -4.68 -0.20 26.53
CA THR A 262 -4.22 1.21 26.54
C THR A 262 -3.65 1.71 27.87
N PHE A 263 -3.72 0.92 28.96
CA PHE A 263 -3.22 1.27 30.31
C PHE A 263 -3.63 2.69 30.76
N HIS A 264 -4.90 3.05 30.61
CA HIS A 264 -5.41 4.32 31.14
C HIS A 264 -5.23 4.39 32.66
N PRO A 265 -4.73 5.50 33.24
CA PRO A 265 -4.88 5.78 34.65
C PRO A 265 -6.37 6.02 34.92
N VAL A 266 -7.07 5.03 35.46
CA VAL A 266 -8.44 5.21 35.95
C VAL A 266 -8.36 5.67 37.40
N GLU A 267 -8.32 6.99 37.61
CA GLU A 267 -8.81 7.61 38.83
C GLU A 267 -9.90 8.60 38.46
N LEU A 268 -11.09 8.08 38.14
CA LEU A 268 -12.34 8.83 38.09
C LEU A 268 -13.43 7.94 38.68
N ASP A 269 -13.32 7.68 39.99
CA ASP A 269 -14.43 7.17 40.78
C ASP A 269 -14.65 8.05 42.02
N GLY A 270 -15.89 8.52 42.17
CA GLY A 270 -16.46 8.86 43.47
C GLY A 270 -16.37 10.32 43.92
N ARG A 271 -17.19 11.20 43.33
CA ARG A 271 -17.61 12.43 44.02
C ARG A 271 -18.58 12.07 45.15
N GLY A 272 -18.06 11.89 46.37
CA GLY A 272 -18.89 11.83 47.57
C GLY A 272 -18.22 11.25 48.81
N SER A 273 -17.42 12.03 49.54
CA SER A 273 -17.59 12.26 50.99
C SER A 273 -16.50 13.20 51.52
N LEU A 274 -16.90 14.21 52.29
CA LEU A 274 -16.00 15.01 53.12
C LEU A 274 -15.40 14.13 54.22
N ALA A 275 -14.08 13.94 54.23
CA ALA A 275 -13.19 14.12 55.40
C ALA A 275 -11.90 13.27 55.31
N SER A 276 -10.83 13.90 55.78
CA SER A 276 -9.53 13.38 56.21
C SER A 276 -8.45 13.21 55.15
N GLU A 277 -7.53 14.18 55.18
CA GLU A 277 -6.14 14.10 54.72
C GLU A 277 -5.50 12.77 55.16
N ARG A 278 -5.23 11.89 54.20
CA ARG A 278 -4.07 11.00 54.20
C ARG A 278 -3.67 10.79 52.74
N SER A 279 -2.51 11.30 52.38
CA SER A 279 -1.84 11.07 51.10
C SER A 279 -1.79 9.58 50.79
N PRO A 280 -2.15 9.12 49.58
CA PRO A 280 -1.70 7.83 49.09
C PRO A 280 -0.27 8.01 48.56
N GLU A 281 0.70 7.78 49.43
CA GLU A 281 1.98 7.23 49.00
C GLU A 281 1.70 5.85 48.40
N GLY A 282 2.03 5.64 47.11
CA GLY A 282 1.99 4.31 46.50
C GLY A 282 1.32 4.19 45.14
N ALA A 283 1.57 5.11 44.19
CA ALA A 283 1.57 4.69 42.79
C ALA A 283 2.86 3.87 42.60
N SER A 284 2.74 2.55 42.59
CA SER A 284 3.85 1.64 42.33
C SER A 284 4.57 2.07 41.05
N ASP A 285 5.86 2.37 41.20
CA ASP A 285 6.83 2.59 40.14
C ASP A 285 6.88 1.31 39.28
N SER A 286 6.05 1.23 38.23
CA SER A 286 6.00 0.05 37.39
C SER A 286 7.23 0.05 36.48
N THR A 287 8.28 -0.66 36.90
CA THR A 287 9.47 -0.90 36.08
C THR A 287 9.06 -1.47 34.73
N ILE A 288 9.35 -0.73 33.66
CA ILE A 288 9.14 -1.18 32.27
C ILE A 288 10.02 -2.40 32.04
N ILE A 289 9.41 -3.53 31.66
CA ILE A 289 10.16 -4.75 31.34
C ILE A 289 10.65 -4.63 29.89
N PRO A 290 11.97 -4.53 29.65
CA PRO A 290 12.49 -4.44 28.29
C PRO A 290 12.23 -5.74 27.51
N PRO A 291 12.08 -5.67 26.18
CA PRO A 291 11.99 -6.85 25.34
C PRO A 291 13.32 -7.63 25.34
N SER A 292 13.24 -8.90 24.96
CA SER A 292 14.45 -9.71 24.77
C SER A 292 15.37 -9.09 23.71
N GLN A 293 16.69 -9.22 23.90
CA GLN A 293 17.69 -8.83 22.90
C GLN A 293 17.81 -9.86 21.77
N LEU A 294 17.21 -11.03 21.94
CA LEU A 294 17.23 -12.13 20.99
C LEU A 294 16.12 -11.94 19.94
N CYS A 295 16.50 -11.95 18.66
CA CYS A 295 15.57 -11.79 17.55
C CYS A 295 14.67 -13.01 17.39
N ARG A 296 13.49 -12.80 16.81
CA ARG A 296 12.73 -13.87 16.15
C ARG A 296 13.09 -13.89 14.67
N TRP A 297 12.68 -14.91 13.93
CA TRP A 297 12.95 -14.97 12.49
C TRP A 297 11.90 -15.77 11.73
N SER A 298 11.92 -15.60 10.41
CA SER A 298 11.07 -16.35 9.50
C SER A 298 11.88 -17.21 8.55
N ILE A 299 11.33 -18.39 8.23
CA ILE A 299 11.86 -19.30 7.22
C ILE A 299 10.85 -19.42 6.10
N HIS A 300 11.22 -18.97 4.91
CA HIS A 300 10.44 -19.23 3.70
C HIS A 300 10.56 -20.70 3.31
N TYR A 301 9.44 -21.38 3.08
CA TYR A 301 9.42 -22.75 2.58
C TYR A 301 8.57 -22.89 1.31
N SER A 302 8.87 -23.93 0.52
CA SER A 302 8.08 -24.29 -0.65
C SER A 302 7.23 -25.53 -0.33
N ASN A 303 5.98 -25.53 -0.78
CA ASN A 303 4.96 -26.55 -0.51
C ASN A 303 5.26 -27.97 -1.10
N ASN A 304 6.48 -28.18 -1.61
CA ASN A 304 6.98 -29.47 -2.10
C ASN A 304 7.65 -30.31 -1.00
N MET A 305 7.84 -29.77 0.21
CA MET A 305 8.35 -30.54 1.34
C MET A 305 7.21 -31.25 2.08
N LYS A 306 7.23 -32.59 2.08
CA LYS A 306 6.40 -33.39 2.98
C LYS A 306 6.94 -33.21 4.39
N TYR A 307 6.35 -32.30 5.16
CA TYR A 307 6.51 -32.30 6.60
C TYR A 307 5.40 -33.17 7.18
N ASP A 308 5.75 -34.14 8.02
CA ASP A 308 4.78 -34.74 8.93
C ASP A 308 4.46 -33.67 9.97
N ALA A 309 3.42 -32.87 9.71
CA ALA A 309 2.92 -31.94 10.70
C ALA A 309 2.67 -32.73 11.98
N ILE A 310 3.45 -32.43 13.03
CA ILE A 310 3.08 -32.87 14.37
C ILE A 310 1.68 -32.30 14.56
N PRO A 311 0.64 -33.14 14.76
CA PRO A 311 -0.70 -32.65 14.96
C PRO A 311 -0.62 -31.65 16.10
N SER A 312 -0.87 -30.38 15.82
CA SER A 312 -1.15 -29.40 16.87
C SER A 312 -2.24 -30.05 17.70
N LEU A 313 -1.98 -30.24 18.99
CA LEU A 313 -2.99 -30.71 19.93
C LEU A 313 -4.25 -29.86 19.65
N PRO A 314 -5.42 -30.48 19.45
CA PRO A 314 -6.66 -29.71 19.34
C PRO A 314 -6.65 -28.72 20.49
N PRO A 315 -6.87 -27.41 20.27
CA PRO A 315 -6.95 -26.47 21.36
C PRO A 315 -7.94 -27.07 22.37
N GLU A 316 -7.45 -27.37 23.57
CA GLU A 316 -8.33 -27.80 24.63
C GLU A 316 -9.33 -26.66 24.79
N ASP A 317 -10.63 -26.98 24.67
CA ASP A 317 -11.75 -26.05 24.81
C ASP A 317 -11.85 -25.63 26.28
N HIS A 318 -10.83 -24.92 26.77
CA HIS A 318 -10.88 -24.15 27.98
C HIS A 318 -11.64 -22.90 27.59
N GLY A 319 -12.93 -22.84 27.96
CA GLY A 319 -13.88 -21.80 27.55
C GLY A 319 -13.55 -20.35 27.96
N GLU A 320 -12.29 -20.02 28.26
CA GLU A 320 -11.79 -18.67 28.51
C GLU A 320 -10.64 -18.36 27.54
N GLN A 321 -10.91 -17.52 26.52
CA GLN A 321 -9.88 -16.95 25.65
C GLN A 321 -9.11 -15.87 26.44
N ASP A 322 -7.84 -16.11 26.75
CA ASP A 322 -6.99 -15.14 27.44
C ASP A 322 -6.60 -14.03 26.46
N ILE A 323 -6.92 -12.79 26.81
CA ILE A 323 -6.64 -11.60 26.01
C ILE A 323 -5.15 -11.39 25.78
N GLU A 324 -4.28 -11.86 26.69
CA GLU A 324 -2.83 -11.69 26.59
C GLU A 324 -2.13 -12.92 25.98
N ASP A 325 -2.83 -14.04 25.77
CA ASP A 325 -2.30 -15.26 25.14
C ASP A 325 -3.05 -15.62 23.85
N GLU A 326 -2.47 -15.20 22.72
CA GLU A 326 -2.97 -15.47 21.36
C GLU A 326 -3.14 -16.98 21.07
N SER A 327 -2.44 -17.87 21.76
CA SER A 327 -2.52 -19.33 21.52
C SER A 327 -3.85 -19.94 21.96
N THR A 328 -4.57 -19.24 22.85
CA THR A 328 -5.90 -19.65 23.34
C THR A 328 -7.03 -19.28 22.37
N TRP A 329 -6.72 -18.55 21.29
CA TRP A 329 -7.74 -17.97 20.42
C TRP A 329 -8.18 -18.92 19.31
N THR A 330 -9.50 -19.05 19.15
CA THR A 330 -10.08 -19.88 18.11
C THR A 330 -10.25 -19.11 16.80
N GLN A 331 -10.18 -19.84 15.67
CA GLN A 331 -10.43 -19.29 14.35
C GLN A 331 -11.94 -19.04 14.15
N TRP A 332 -12.29 -18.01 13.40
CA TRP A 332 -13.69 -17.72 13.08
C TRP A 332 -14.26 -18.74 12.11
N ASN A 333 -15.56 -19.05 12.24
CA ASN A 333 -16.22 -19.93 11.29
C ASN A 333 -16.41 -19.22 9.94
N HIS A 334 -16.15 -19.92 8.84
CA HIS A 334 -16.31 -19.38 7.48
C HIS A 334 -17.74 -18.91 7.14
N SER A 335 -18.75 -19.29 7.93
CA SER A 335 -20.13 -18.81 7.83
C SER A 335 -20.35 -17.39 8.35
N ASP A 336 -19.40 -16.83 9.11
CA ASP A 336 -19.58 -15.59 9.86
C ASP A 336 -19.10 -14.34 9.09
N PHE A 337 -18.51 -14.50 7.91
CA PHE A 337 -17.95 -13.42 7.07
C PHE A 337 -19.02 -12.61 6.31
N CYS A 338 -20.01 -12.06 7.01
CA CYS A 338 -20.98 -11.12 6.41
C CYS A 338 -20.57 -9.63 6.55
N ARG A 339 -19.47 -9.32 7.24
CA ARG A 339 -19.03 -7.94 7.52
C ARG A 339 -17.55 -7.75 7.21
N THR A 340 -17.19 -6.57 6.75
CA THR A 340 -15.81 -6.17 6.45
C THR A 340 -15.15 -5.54 7.68
N SER A 341 -13.81 -5.43 7.69
CA SER A 341 -13.10 -4.71 8.77
C SER A 341 -13.55 -3.24 8.85
N ALA A 342 -13.80 -2.61 7.69
CA ALA A 342 -14.35 -1.26 7.61
C ALA A 342 -15.76 -1.17 8.21
N ASP A 343 -16.62 -2.19 8.04
CA ASP A 343 -17.92 -2.25 8.69
C ASP A 343 -17.80 -2.26 10.22
N ILE A 344 -16.86 -3.05 10.77
CA ILE A 344 -16.63 -3.11 12.22
C ILE A 344 -16.15 -1.76 12.74
N MET A 345 -15.20 -1.12 12.06
CA MET A 345 -14.71 0.22 12.42
C MET A 345 -15.85 1.27 12.39
N ARG A 346 -16.68 1.27 11.34
CA ARG A 346 -17.85 2.16 11.24
C ARG A 346 -18.89 1.88 12.33
N SER A 347 -19.14 0.61 12.63
CA SER A 347 -20.08 0.20 13.67
C SER A 347 -19.58 0.61 15.06
N ALA A 348 -18.29 0.50 15.34
CA ALA A 348 -17.68 0.92 16.60
C ALA A 348 -17.83 2.43 16.84
N LEU A 349 -17.69 3.24 15.78
CA LEU A 349 -18.01 4.67 15.86
C LEU A 349 -19.51 4.91 16.06
N SER A 350 -20.39 4.13 15.43
CA SER A 350 -21.84 4.39 15.39
C SER A 350 -22.62 3.88 16.60
N SER A 351 -22.19 2.77 17.21
CA SER A 351 -22.83 2.11 18.36
C SER A 351 -22.25 2.62 19.68
N GLU A 352 -23.03 3.31 20.51
CA GLU A 352 -22.80 3.76 21.91
C GLU A 352 -21.34 3.80 22.44
N ASN A 353 -20.39 4.26 21.62
CA ASN A 353 -18.98 4.31 21.95
C ASN A 353 -18.37 2.94 22.37
N SER A 354 -18.67 1.87 21.62
CA SER A 354 -18.36 0.48 21.97
C SER A 354 -16.87 0.10 22.04
N PHE A 355 -15.94 1.04 21.81
CA PHE A 355 -14.49 0.81 21.90
C PHE A 355 -13.80 1.57 23.03
N SER A 356 -14.44 2.56 23.67
CA SER A 356 -13.79 3.43 24.67
C SER A 356 -14.65 3.60 25.93
N ARG A 357 -13.99 3.71 27.10
CA ARG A 357 -14.67 3.95 28.39
C ARG A 357 -15.02 5.43 28.62
N ILE A 358 -14.56 6.33 27.75
CA ILE A 358 -14.85 7.76 27.81
C ILE A 358 -16.32 8.00 27.48
N LEU A 359 -17.06 8.75 28.30
CA LEU A 359 -18.47 9.02 28.04
C LEU A 359 -18.63 10.02 26.87
N GLU A 360 -19.66 9.83 26.04
CA GLU A 360 -19.91 10.73 24.90
C GLU A 360 -20.15 12.19 25.32
N ASP A 361 -20.75 12.40 26.49
CA ASP A 361 -21.03 13.74 27.03
C ASP A 361 -19.75 14.52 27.38
N ASP A 362 -18.68 13.80 27.73
CA ASP A 362 -17.36 14.33 28.09
C ASP A 362 -16.53 14.68 26.86
N LEU A 363 -16.87 14.14 25.68
CA LEU A 363 -16.12 14.40 24.46
C LEU A 363 -16.29 15.86 24.01
N PRO A 364 -15.20 16.64 23.86
CA PRO A 364 -15.27 18.03 23.39
C PRO A 364 -15.43 18.13 21.85
N LEU A 365 -15.80 17.03 21.20
CA LEU A 365 -16.12 16.90 19.78
C LEU A 365 -17.61 16.56 19.60
N PHE A 366 -18.12 16.77 18.39
CA PHE A 366 -19.51 16.47 18.04
C PHE A 366 -19.58 15.20 17.19
N LYS A 367 -19.64 14.05 17.87
CA LYS A 367 -19.65 12.70 17.27
C LYS A 367 -20.62 12.54 16.08
N PRO A 368 -21.86 13.07 16.09
CA PRO A 368 -22.74 12.95 14.93
C PRO A 368 -22.20 13.59 13.64
N SER A 369 -21.36 14.64 13.73
CA SER A 369 -20.68 15.20 12.56
C SER A 369 -19.53 14.31 12.06
N ILE A 370 -18.84 13.59 12.96
CA ILE A 370 -17.82 12.60 12.57
C ILE A 370 -18.50 11.45 11.81
N LEU A 371 -19.59 10.91 12.36
CA LEU A 371 -20.37 9.85 11.71
C LEU A 371 -20.93 10.27 10.36
N ALA A 372 -21.44 11.50 10.25
CA ALA A 372 -21.91 12.03 8.97
C ALA A 372 -20.77 12.20 7.95
N ALA A 373 -19.54 12.48 8.38
CA ALA A 373 -18.39 12.58 7.48
C ALA A 373 -17.94 11.20 7.02
N VAL A 374 -17.80 10.24 7.95
CA VAL A 374 -17.49 8.84 7.65
C VAL A 374 -18.53 8.22 6.71
N GLY A 375 -19.82 8.50 6.94
CA GLY A 375 -20.89 8.01 6.06
C GLY A 375 -20.91 8.65 4.66
N ARG A 376 -20.35 9.86 4.49
CA ARG A 376 -20.23 10.52 3.17
C ARG A 376 -18.95 10.13 2.43
N SER A 377 -17.93 9.67 3.15
CA SER A 377 -16.61 9.31 2.64
C SER A 377 -16.34 7.81 2.92
N GLN A 378 -17.13 6.92 2.33
CA GLN A 378 -17.01 5.47 2.55
C GLN A 378 -15.64 4.93 2.08
N GLY A 379 -15.17 5.32 0.89
CA GLY A 379 -13.87 4.88 0.39
C GLY A 379 -12.70 5.27 1.30
N GLN A 380 -12.79 6.40 2.02
CA GLN A 380 -11.77 6.82 2.99
C GLN A 380 -11.65 5.88 4.20
N ILE A 381 -12.79 5.47 4.79
CA ILE A 381 -12.75 4.57 5.95
C ILE A 381 -12.36 3.14 5.52
N GLU A 382 -12.69 2.74 4.30
CA GLU A 382 -12.24 1.49 3.68
C GLU A 382 -10.72 1.53 3.44
N ALA A 383 -10.20 2.63 2.89
CA ALA A 383 -8.76 2.84 2.72
C ALA A 383 -8.01 2.83 4.06
N GLU A 384 -8.54 3.47 5.11
CA GLU A 384 -7.94 3.41 6.45
C GLU A 384 -8.00 1.99 7.05
N SER A 385 -9.08 1.23 6.81
CA SER A 385 -9.15 -0.18 7.22
C SER A 385 -8.07 -1.02 6.52
N TRP A 386 -7.88 -0.81 5.21
CA TRP A 386 -6.78 -1.42 4.45
C TRP A 386 -5.41 -1.04 5.01
N ALA A 387 -5.21 0.24 5.35
CA ALA A 387 -3.99 0.71 5.96
C ALA A 387 -3.72 0.03 7.31
N PHE A 388 -4.73 -0.14 8.17
CA PHE A 388 -4.59 -0.92 9.40
C PHE A 388 -4.23 -2.39 9.13
N ALA A 389 -4.81 -3.02 8.10
CA ALA A 389 -4.46 -4.38 7.69
C ALA A 389 -3.01 -4.51 7.21
N ILE A 390 -2.51 -3.52 6.45
CA ILE A 390 -1.09 -3.43 6.06
C ILE A 390 -0.20 -3.23 7.29
N MET A 391 -0.51 -2.28 8.17
CA MET A 391 0.22 -2.01 9.41
C MET A 391 0.25 -3.21 10.37
N ALA A 392 -0.81 -4.02 10.35
CA ALA A 392 -0.92 -5.25 11.11
C ALA A 392 -0.36 -6.49 10.40
N ARG A 393 0.02 -6.33 9.11
CA ARG A 393 0.59 -7.36 8.25
C ARG A 393 -0.30 -8.60 8.13
N ASN A 394 -1.62 -8.39 8.18
CA ASN A 394 -2.60 -9.47 8.11
C ASN A 394 -3.09 -9.65 6.67
N LEU A 395 -2.57 -10.69 6.00
CA LEU A 395 -2.94 -11.01 4.62
C LEU A 395 -4.41 -11.44 4.51
N ASP A 396 -4.94 -12.15 5.51
CA ASP A 396 -6.34 -12.58 5.50
C ASP A 396 -7.32 -11.38 5.53
N ALA A 397 -6.90 -10.24 6.08
CA ALA A 397 -7.67 -9.01 6.06
C ALA A 397 -7.56 -8.26 4.71
N LEU A 398 -6.46 -8.46 3.97
CA LEU A 398 -6.22 -7.85 2.66
C LEU A 398 -6.87 -8.66 1.52
N ASP A 399 -6.99 -9.99 1.67
CA ASP A 399 -7.54 -10.91 0.67
C ASP A 399 -9.08 -10.82 0.50
N MET A 400 -9.78 -10.05 1.34
CA MET A 400 -11.24 -10.06 1.41
C MET A 400 -11.94 -9.18 0.36
N GLU A 401 -11.31 -8.07 -0.04
CA GLU A 401 -11.90 -7.06 -0.93
C GLU A 401 -10.88 -6.56 -1.96
N ASP A 402 -11.33 -5.81 -2.97
CA ASP A 402 -10.44 -5.08 -3.84
C ASP A 402 -9.93 -3.80 -3.13
N PRO A 403 -8.71 -3.33 -3.42
CA PRO A 403 -8.20 -2.09 -2.82
C PRO A 403 -9.03 -0.88 -3.27
N PRO A 404 -9.51 -0.02 -2.34
CA PRO A 404 -10.27 1.18 -2.69
C PRO A 404 -9.35 2.24 -3.34
N GLU A 405 -9.90 3.06 -4.25
CA GLU A 405 -9.14 4.12 -4.96
C GLU A 405 -8.41 5.07 -4.00
N GLU A 406 -9.05 5.43 -2.88
CA GLU A 406 -8.50 6.34 -1.87
C GLU A 406 -7.24 5.78 -1.18
N LEU A 407 -6.97 4.48 -1.25
CA LEU A 407 -5.76 3.86 -0.70
C LEU A 407 -4.48 4.45 -1.28
N GLN A 408 -4.52 4.97 -2.52
CA GLN A 408 -3.37 5.61 -3.17
C GLN A 408 -2.80 6.77 -2.34
N HIS A 409 -3.66 7.51 -1.63
CA HIS A 409 -3.27 8.66 -0.80
C HIS A 409 -2.62 8.25 0.52
N LEU A 410 -2.67 6.96 0.87
CA LEU A 410 -2.06 6.39 2.08
C LEU A 410 -0.73 5.68 1.81
N TYR A 411 -0.24 5.70 0.56
CA TYR A 411 1.07 5.16 0.16
C TYR A 411 1.32 3.72 0.66
N PRO A 412 0.53 2.72 0.20
CA PRO A 412 0.49 1.38 0.78
C PRO A 412 1.86 0.69 0.84
N PHE A 413 2.72 0.87 -0.17
CA PHE A 413 4.08 0.31 -0.17
C PHE A 413 4.99 0.95 0.88
N HIS A 414 4.89 2.26 1.10
CA HIS A 414 5.63 2.94 2.16
C HIS A 414 5.14 2.52 3.55
N LEU A 415 3.83 2.33 3.68
CA LEU A 415 3.22 1.84 4.90
C LEU A 415 3.70 0.41 5.23
N ALA A 416 3.70 -0.48 4.24
CA ALA A 416 4.23 -1.84 4.40
C ALA A 416 5.73 -1.84 4.78
N ALA A 417 6.54 -0.97 4.17
CA ALA A 417 7.96 -0.85 4.51
C ALA A 417 8.20 -0.27 5.93
N ALA A 418 7.36 0.67 6.37
CA ALA A 418 7.46 1.25 7.71
C ALA A 418 7.07 0.26 8.82
N TYR A 419 6.13 -0.65 8.55
CA TYR A 419 5.66 -1.67 9.49
C TYR A 419 6.22 -3.06 9.18
N LEU A 420 7.42 -3.13 8.58
CA LEU A 420 8.07 -4.38 8.23
C LEU A 420 8.29 -5.27 9.47
N ASP A 421 7.97 -6.57 9.36
CA ASP A 421 8.11 -7.57 10.43
C ASP A 421 8.84 -8.80 9.86
N GLY A 422 10.16 -8.79 9.99
CA GLY A 422 11.06 -9.85 9.52
C GLY A 422 10.85 -11.20 10.19
N ALA A 423 10.24 -11.24 11.37
CA ALA A 423 10.06 -12.47 12.12
C ALA A 423 8.83 -13.25 11.70
N ARG A 424 7.71 -12.57 11.43
CA ARG A 424 6.43 -13.23 11.14
C ARG A 424 6.06 -13.22 9.66
N LYS A 425 6.42 -12.16 8.93
CA LYS A 425 5.93 -11.89 7.57
C LYS A 425 7.04 -11.61 6.56
N CYS A 426 8.24 -11.24 6.99
CA CYS A 426 9.35 -10.91 6.11
C CYS A 426 8.92 -9.91 5.00
N CYS A 427 8.91 -10.34 3.74
CA CYS A 427 8.52 -9.53 2.59
C CYS A 427 7.07 -9.77 2.12
N THR A 428 6.29 -10.67 2.75
CA THR A 428 5.04 -11.18 2.17
C THR A 428 3.99 -10.11 1.93
N VAL A 429 3.92 -9.07 2.77
CA VAL A 429 2.96 -7.97 2.58
C VAL A 429 3.31 -7.19 1.33
N LEU A 430 4.58 -6.84 1.12
CA LEU A 430 5.02 -6.17 -0.10
C LEU A 430 4.81 -7.06 -1.31
N ASP A 431 5.19 -8.34 -1.23
CA ASP A 431 4.96 -9.32 -2.29
C ASP A 431 3.47 -9.43 -2.66
N HIS A 432 2.59 -9.45 -1.66
CA HIS A 432 1.14 -9.47 -1.84
C HIS A 432 0.65 -8.18 -2.51
N LEU A 433 1.05 -7.00 -2.04
CA LEU A 433 0.66 -5.72 -2.66
C LEU A 433 1.15 -5.62 -4.11
N VAL A 434 2.40 -6.01 -4.39
CA VAL A 434 2.96 -6.04 -5.75
C VAL A 434 2.20 -7.04 -6.65
N SER A 435 1.64 -8.11 -6.07
CA SER A 435 0.92 -9.16 -6.78
C SER A 435 -0.56 -8.88 -7.00
N GLY A 436 -1.24 -8.31 -6.00
CA GLY A 436 -2.66 -8.00 -6.06
C GLY A 436 -2.98 -6.70 -6.79
N PHE A 437 -2.02 -5.78 -6.90
CA PHE A 437 -2.27 -4.48 -7.52
C PHE A 437 -2.09 -4.52 -9.04
N GLU A 438 -3.17 -4.18 -9.74
CA GLU A 438 -3.18 -3.93 -11.19
C GLU A 438 -2.45 -2.61 -11.54
N GLU A 439 -2.39 -2.26 -12.84
CA GLU A 439 -1.63 -1.10 -13.34
C GLU A 439 -1.95 0.22 -12.59
N ALA A 440 -3.19 0.41 -12.16
CA ALA A 440 -3.65 1.58 -11.42
C ALA A 440 -2.89 1.79 -10.10
N PHE A 441 -2.56 0.70 -9.39
CA PHE A 441 -1.84 0.70 -8.11
C PHE A 441 -0.41 0.17 -8.23
N SER A 442 0.16 0.20 -9.43
CA SER A 442 1.53 -0.26 -9.68
C SER A 442 2.55 0.42 -8.76
N VAL A 443 3.58 -0.34 -8.38
CA VAL A 443 4.70 0.14 -7.54
C VAL A 443 5.33 1.37 -8.17
N SER A 444 5.52 1.39 -9.48
CA SER A 444 6.14 2.51 -10.21
C SER A 444 5.41 3.85 -9.98
N ARG A 445 4.08 3.85 -9.91
CA ARG A 445 3.27 5.06 -9.64
C ARG A 445 3.32 5.49 -8.18
N HIS A 446 3.42 4.53 -7.26
CA HIS A 446 3.39 4.76 -5.81
C HIS A 446 4.76 4.61 -5.15
N TYR A 447 5.83 4.69 -5.96
CA TYR A 447 7.19 4.49 -5.48
C TYR A 447 7.69 5.68 -4.66
N ARG A 448 7.11 6.87 -4.86
CA ARG A 448 7.40 8.09 -4.10
C ARG A 448 6.17 8.56 -3.34
N ASN A 449 6.39 9.03 -2.10
CA ASN A 449 5.35 9.65 -1.29
C ASN A 449 5.37 11.19 -1.34
N ASP A 450 4.43 11.83 -0.64
CA ASP A 450 4.32 13.28 -0.51
C ASP A 450 5.53 13.97 0.11
N LEU A 451 6.38 13.23 0.83
CA LEU A 451 7.63 13.75 1.41
C LEU A 451 8.81 13.66 0.43
N GLY A 452 8.58 13.12 -0.77
CA GLY A 452 9.62 12.85 -1.76
C GLY A 452 10.47 11.62 -1.47
N HIS A 453 10.15 10.84 -0.43
CA HIS A 453 10.84 9.60 -0.12
C HIS A 453 10.43 8.52 -1.11
N THR A 454 11.36 7.65 -1.48
CA THR A 454 11.10 6.40 -2.22
C THR A 454 10.70 5.26 -1.28
N VAL A 455 10.11 4.16 -1.78
CA VAL A 455 9.85 2.98 -0.92
C VAL A 455 11.16 2.40 -0.38
N LEU A 456 12.24 2.48 -1.15
CA LEU A 456 13.59 2.12 -0.70
C LEU A 456 14.06 3.02 0.45
N ASP A 457 13.75 4.32 0.42
CA ASP A 457 14.01 5.23 1.54
C ASP A 457 13.27 4.80 2.81
N SER A 458 12.03 4.31 2.70
CA SER A 458 11.32 3.75 3.86
C SER A 458 12.02 2.52 4.44
N LEU A 459 12.64 1.68 3.61
CA LEU A 459 13.47 0.55 4.06
C LEU A 459 14.76 1.04 4.75
N MET A 460 15.42 2.05 4.21
CA MET A 460 16.61 2.67 4.83
C MET A 460 16.29 3.34 6.17
N ILE A 461 15.14 4.02 6.27
CA ILE A 461 14.62 4.55 7.53
C ILE A 461 14.43 3.42 8.55
N ASN A 462 13.94 2.25 8.13
CA ASN A 462 13.74 1.11 9.02
C ASN A 462 15.08 0.63 9.63
N ILE A 463 16.16 0.58 8.83
CA ILE A 463 17.50 0.26 9.32
C ILE A 463 17.95 1.28 10.37
N LEU A 464 17.91 2.57 10.02
CA LEU A 464 18.35 3.67 10.90
C LEU A 464 17.56 3.69 12.22
N ARG A 465 16.24 3.59 12.11
CA ARG A 465 15.31 3.57 13.25
C ARG A 465 15.58 2.41 14.20
N SER A 466 15.80 1.21 13.66
CA SER A 466 15.87 -0.02 14.46
C SER A 466 17.27 -0.29 15.03
N HIS A 467 18.33 0.23 14.40
CA HIS A 467 19.72 -0.13 14.72
C HIS A 467 20.65 1.03 15.08
N THR A 468 20.15 2.27 15.06
CA THR A 468 20.93 3.46 15.45
C THR A 468 20.20 4.36 16.44
N SER A 469 20.92 5.34 16.99
CA SER A 469 20.37 6.40 17.82
C SER A 469 20.15 7.74 17.07
N ILE A 470 20.11 7.73 15.73
CA ILE A 470 19.87 8.94 14.94
C ILE A 470 18.44 9.47 15.13
N SER A 471 18.26 10.78 15.08
CA SER A 471 16.94 11.40 15.14
C SER A 471 16.30 11.55 13.74
N PRO A 472 14.96 11.55 13.61
CA PRO A 472 14.27 11.74 12.33
C PRO A 472 14.67 13.02 11.59
N SER A 473 14.86 14.13 12.32
CA SER A 473 15.21 15.43 11.73
C SER A 473 16.59 15.47 11.08
N GLU A 474 17.51 14.61 11.50
CA GLU A 474 18.84 14.49 10.88
C GLU A 474 18.79 13.71 9.56
N VAL A 475 17.79 12.84 9.40
CA VAL A 475 17.57 12.05 8.18
C VAL A 475 16.79 12.84 7.14
N CYS A 476 15.77 13.60 7.55
CA CYS A 476 14.96 14.41 6.64
C CYS A 476 14.42 15.67 7.34
N GLU A 477 14.57 16.83 6.69
CA GLU A 477 14.04 18.11 7.18
C GLU A 477 12.51 18.08 7.36
N ASN A 478 11.79 17.29 6.56
CA ASN A 478 10.33 17.13 6.68
C ASN A 478 9.91 16.45 8.00
N PHE A 479 10.83 15.80 8.71
CA PHE A 479 10.60 15.24 10.04
C PHE A 479 10.93 16.20 11.19
N GLN A 480 11.28 17.46 10.93
CA GLN A 480 11.67 18.41 11.98
C GLN A 480 10.64 18.56 13.12
N TYR A 481 9.35 18.33 12.88
CA TYR A 481 8.31 18.44 13.91
C TYR A 481 7.93 17.10 14.58
N GLN A 482 8.69 16.04 14.32
CA GLN A 482 8.46 14.70 14.86
C GLN A 482 9.73 14.16 15.51
N ASN A 483 9.61 13.70 16.75
CA ASN A 483 10.72 13.09 17.48
C ASN A 483 10.90 11.58 17.18
N ARG A 484 9.98 10.99 16.42
CA ARG A 484 9.85 9.55 16.19
C ARG A 484 9.74 9.23 14.70
N PHE A 485 10.30 8.09 14.29
CA PHE A 485 10.13 7.58 12.94
C PHE A 485 8.76 6.92 12.74
N PRO A 486 8.18 6.94 11.52
CA PRO A 486 6.98 6.17 11.21
C PRO A 486 7.18 4.67 11.49
N GLY A 487 6.20 4.02 12.12
CA GLY A 487 6.18 2.57 12.39
C GLY A 487 7.14 2.09 13.48
N GLU A 488 7.75 2.99 14.26
CA GLU A 488 8.73 2.67 15.30
C GLU A 488 8.14 1.78 16.43
N GLU A 489 6.81 1.65 16.52
CA GLU A 489 6.09 0.75 17.41
C GLU A 489 6.18 -0.73 17.01
N VAL A 490 6.73 -1.02 15.83
CA VAL A 490 6.96 -2.38 15.34
C VAL A 490 8.45 -2.61 15.15
N ASP A 491 8.97 -3.65 15.80
CA ASP A 491 10.34 -4.11 15.61
C ASP A 491 10.45 -4.94 14.34
N VAL A 492 11.37 -4.57 13.46
CA VAL A 492 11.66 -5.36 12.25
C VAL A 492 12.15 -6.77 12.56
N CYS A 493 12.68 -7.01 13.77
CA CYS A 493 13.15 -8.32 14.22
C CYS A 493 12.09 -9.12 15.02
N GLY A 494 10.86 -8.60 15.12
CA GLY A 494 9.72 -9.25 15.75
C GLY A 494 9.81 -9.40 17.28
N ARG A 495 10.60 -8.57 17.96
CA ARG A 495 10.73 -8.59 19.43
C ARG A 495 9.60 -7.85 20.13
N TRP A 496 8.98 -6.88 19.45
CA TRP A 496 7.77 -6.18 19.88
C TRP A 496 6.93 -5.70 18.68
N ASP A 497 5.68 -5.37 18.98
CA ASP A 497 4.64 -4.89 18.06
C ASP A 497 3.78 -3.84 18.78
N ALA A 498 2.91 -3.13 18.06
CA ALA A 498 2.18 -1.99 18.60
C ALA A 498 1.31 -2.29 19.83
N ASP A 499 0.81 -3.53 19.95
CA ASP A 499 -0.01 -4.01 21.06
C ASP A 499 0.79 -4.78 22.13
N SER A 500 2.12 -4.89 21.98
CA SER A 500 3.00 -5.56 22.93
C SER A 500 3.01 -4.85 24.28
N ARG A 501 3.06 -5.62 25.37
CA ARG A 501 3.02 -5.09 26.74
C ARG A 501 4.11 -4.07 27.02
N CYS A 502 5.34 -4.31 26.57
CA CYS A 502 6.46 -3.37 26.78
C CYS A 502 6.22 -2.02 26.09
N ILE A 503 5.69 -2.02 24.85
CA ILE A 503 5.35 -0.80 24.10
C ILE A 503 4.22 -0.03 24.78
N ARG A 504 3.18 -0.74 25.19
CA ARG A 504 2.06 -0.15 25.92
C ARG A 504 2.52 0.53 27.22
N GLN A 505 3.38 -0.14 28.00
CA GLN A 505 3.96 0.42 29.24
C GLN A 505 4.87 1.62 28.96
N LEU A 506 5.69 1.55 27.91
CA LEU A 506 6.57 2.63 27.48
C LEU A 506 5.77 3.91 27.18
N TYR A 507 4.72 3.82 26.36
CA TYR A 507 3.92 4.99 26.00
C TYR A 507 3.06 5.50 27.16
N ALA A 508 2.54 4.60 28.00
CA ALA A 508 1.81 4.99 29.21
C ALA A 508 2.70 5.79 30.19
N SER A 509 4.01 5.49 30.24
CA SER A 509 4.99 6.24 31.03
C SER A 509 5.27 7.65 30.47
N GLY A 510 4.81 7.94 29.24
CA GLY A 510 5.01 9.22 28.56
C GLY A 510 6.24 9.28 27.64
N GLN A 511 6.98 8.17 27.48
CA GLN A 511 8.05 8.08 26.48
C GLN A 511 7.45 7.86 25.08
N SER A 512 7.92 8.60 24.08
CA SER A 512 7.40 8.53 22.70
C SER A 512 8.31 7.79 21.72
N THR A 513 9.55 7.50 22.11
CA THR A 513 10.56 6.86 21.27
C THR A 513 11.07 5.59 21.94
N ILE A 514 11.55 4.65 21.12
CA ILE A 514 12.11 3.39 21.62
C ILE A 514 13.49 3.66 22.22
N PRO A 515 13.73 3.22 23.47
CA PRO A 515 15.01 3.42 24.12
C PRO A 515 16.17 2.73 23.36
N PRO A 516 17.35 3.36 23.23
CA PRO A 516 18.50 2.77 22.55
C PRO A 516 18.91 1.39 23.08
N GLU A 517 18.71 1.14 24.38
CA GLU A 517 19.00 -0.14 25.03
C GLU A 517 18.11 -1.31 24.54
N TRP A 518 16.99 -1.03 23.89
CA TRP A 518 16.16 -2.07 23.26
C TRP A 518 16.66 -2.43 21.85
N LYS A 519 17.52 -1.60 21.26
CA LYS A 519 18.04 -1.80 19.91
C LYS A 519 19.29 -2.69 19.96
N HIS A 520 19.54 -3.40 18.86
CA HIS A 520 20.74 -4.22 18.67
C HIS A 520 21.33 -4.01 17.28
N ALA A 521 22.43 -4.69 16.97
CA ALA A 521 23.15 -4.59 15.69
C ALA A 521 22.23 -4.86 14.50
N TYR A 522 22.59 -4.39 13.30
CA TYR A 522 21.83 -4.68 12.09
C TYR A 522 21.93 -6.19 11.75
N CYS A 523 21.02 -6.97 12.33
CA CYS A 523 21.09 -8.42 12.45
C CYS A 523 20.50 -9.16 11.23
N HIS A 524 20.75 -10.46 11.13
CA HIS A 524 20.28 -11.27 9.99
C HIS A 524 18.77 -11.24 9.77
N THR A 525 17.93 -11.20 10.82
CA THR A 525 16.46 -11.09 10.62
C THR A 525 16.10 -9.79 9.91
N SER A 526 16.67 -8.66 10.35
CA SER A 526 16.41 -7.38 9.70
C SER A 526 17.00 -7.33 8.30
N VAL A 527 18.21 -7.86 8.10
CA VAL A 527 18.87 -7.92 6.78
C VAL A 527 18.04 -8.74 5.80
N GLN A 528 17.60 -9.95 6.20
CA GLN A 528 16.72 -10.79 5.40
C GLN A 528 15.43 -10.05 5.02
N ALA A 529 14.77 -9.40 6.00
CA ALA A 529 13.53 -8.68 5.74
C ALA A 529 13.70 -7.53 4.74
N ILE A 530 14.78 -6.75 4.88
CA ILE A 530 15.10 -5.63 3.99
C ILE A 530 15.47 -6.13 2.59
N CYS A 531 16.40 -7.08 2.48
CA CYS A 531 16.83 -7.65 1.19
C CYS A 531 15.67 -8.31 0.45
N HIS A 532 14.90 -9.17 1.12
CA HIS A 532 13.75 -9.82 0.49
C HIS A 532 12.67 -8.82 0.07
N SER A 533 12.49 -7.73 0.83
CA SER A 533 11.55 -6.65 0.46
C SER A 533 12.01 -5.89 -0.78
N MET A 534 13.31 -5.57 -0.89
CA MET A 534 13.88 -4.97 -2.10
C MET A 534 13.71 -5.90 -3.31
N MET A 535 13.95 -7.19 -3.13
CA MET A 535 13.74 -8.19 -4.19
C MET A 535 12.28 -8.22 -4.65
N SER A 536 11.31 -8.34 -3.73
CA SER A 536 9.88 -8.32 -4.07
C SER A 536 9.45 -7.04 -4.82
N LEU A 537 10.06 -5.89 -4.52
CA LEU A 537 9.75 -4.61 -5.17
C LEU A 537 10.41 -4.45 -6.55
N LEU A 538 11.68 -4.83 -6.67
CA LEU A 538 12.55 -4.44 -7.79
C LEU A 538 12.72 -5.54 -8.84
N THR A 539 12.19 -6.75 -8.60
CA THR A 539 12.15 -7.82 -9.60
C THR A 539 10.79 -8.01 -10.26
N ALA A 540 9.83 -7.12 -9.98
CA ALA A 540 8.49 -7.16 -10.56
C ALA A 540 8.46 -6.62 -12.01
N PRO A 541 7.50 -7.02 -12.86
CA PRO A 541 7.37 -6.50 -14.23
C PRO A 541 7.20 -4.97 -14.32
N TRP A 542 6.62 -4.35 -13.28
CA TRP A 542 6.40 -2.91 -13.15
C TRP A 542 7.36 -2.27 -12.14
N SER A 543 8.55 -2.86 -11.96
CA SER A 543 9.54 -2.40 -11.00
C SER A 543 9.97 -0.95 -11.30
N PRO A 544 10.12 -0.11 -10.27
CA PRO A 544 10.70 1.22 -10.43
C PRO A 544 12.21 1.10 -10.70
N ASP A 545 12.80 2.14 -11.29
CA ASP A 545 14.26 2.23 -11.39
C ASP A 545 14.88 2.36 -10.00
N ILE A 546 15.71 1.38 -9.63
CA ILE A 546 16.47 1.36 -8.37
C ILE A 546 17.37 2.59 -8.22
N ASN A 547 17.78 3.25 -9.30
CA ASN A 547 18.62 4.44 -9.28
C ASN A 547 17.84 5.76 -9.16
N THR A 548 16.52 5.70 -8.96
CA THR A 548 15.71 6.89 -8.66
C THR A 548 16.29 7.65 -7.46
N PRO A 549 16.51 8.98 -7.54
CA PRO A 549 17.09 9.74 -6.44
C PRO A 549 16.33 9.60 -5.12
N SER A 550 17.06 9.53 -4.02
CA SER A 550 16.53 9.44 -2.66
C SER A 550 16.00 10.79 -2.18
N GLY A 551 14.93 10.76 -1.39
CA GLY A 551 14.47 11.91 -0.61
C GLY A 551 15.18 12.07 0.73
N LEU A 552 15.98 11.09 1.17
CA LEU A 552 16.71 11.13 2.43
C LEU A 552 17.98 11.97 2.30
N PHE A 553 18.34 12.65 3.39
CA PHE A 553 19.49 13.53 3.50
C PHE A 553 19.55 14.62 2.42
N SER A 554 18.41 14.84 1.73
CA SER A 554 18.27 15.88 0.72
C SER A 554 18.38 17.24 1.40
N ARG A 555 19.20 18.10 0.81
CA ARG A 555 19.43 19.45 1.30
C ARG A 555 19.47 20.43 0.16
N ARG A 556 19.18 21.70 0.43
CA ARG A 556 19.37 22.77 -0.54
C ARG A 556 20.62 23.57 -0.19
N CYS A 557 21.55 23.70 -1.14
CA CYS A 557 22.73 24.52 -0.94
C CYS A 557 22.33 25.98 -0.73
N ARG A 558 22.73 26.58 0.39
CA ARG A 558 22.38 27.98 0.73
C ARG A 558 23.05 29.01 -0.17
N TRP A 559 24.14 28.64 -0.85
CA TRP A 559 24.93 29.55 -1.68
C TRP A 559 24.45 29.57 -3.14
N CYS A 560 24.43 28.41 -3.80
CA CYS A 560 24.06 28.28 -5.21
C CYS A 560 22.60 27.84 -5.43
N VAL A 561 21.87 27.51 -4.37
CA VAL A 561 20.44 27.16 -4.40
C VAL A 561 20.14 25.78 -5.04
N THR A 562 21.18 25.04 -5.44
CA THR A 562 21.09 23.68 -5.97
C THR A 562 20.58 22.68 -4.94
N ASP A 563 19.66 21.82 -5.35
CA ASP A 563 19.18 20.69 -4.54
C ASP A 563 20.22 19.56 -4.58
N LEU A 564 20.66 19.15 -3.40
CA LEU A 564 21.66 18.12 -3.16
C LEU A 564 20.92 16.82 -2.83
N THR A 565 20.49 16.12 -3.87
CA THR A 565 19.78 14.84 -3.76
C THR A 565 20.75 13.67 -3.96
N LEU A 566 20.68 12.69 -3.06
CA LEU A 566 21.53 11.50 -3.11
C LEU A 566 20.93 10.46 -4.06
N LEU A 567 21.78 9.62 -4.65
CA LEU A 567 21.32 8.35 -5.22
C LEU A 567 21.23 7.28 -4.12
N PRO A 568 20.56 6.14 -4.35
CA PRO A 568 20.36 5.15 -3.29
C PRO A 568 21.63 4.53 -2.73
N LEU A 569 22.69 4.35 -3.53
CA LEU A 569 23.98 3.89 -3.00
C LEU A 569 24.69 4.95 -2.14
N HIS A 570 24.62 6.25 -2.48
CA HIS A 570 25.09 7.32 -1.57
C HIS A 570 24.31 7.33 -0.26
N THR A 571 23.01 7.06 -0.34
CA THR A 571 22.15 6.97 0.84
C THR A 571 22.56 5.79 1.72
N LEU A 572 22.85 4.62 1.12
CA LEU A 572 23.37 3.46 1.84
C LEU A 572 24.74 3.74 2.49
N VAL A 573 25.63 4.50 1.84
CA VAL A 573 26.91 4.94 2.44
C VAL A 573 26.65 5.74 3.73
N LEU A 574 25.68 6.66 3.73
CA LEU A 574 25.30 7.39 4.95
C LEU A 574 24.65 6.49 6.00
N VAL A 575 23.80 5.55 5.60
CA VAL A 575 23.22 4.56 6.53
C VAL A 575 24.33 3.75 7.20
N ALA A 576 25.31 3.26 6.44
CA ALA A 576 26.48 2.56 6.95
C ALA A 576 27.33 3.45 7.88
N PHE A 577 27.53 4.73 7.53
CA PHE A 577 28.25 5.68 8.38
C PHE A 577 27.54 5.89 9.73
N TYR A 578 26.21 5.98 9.75
CA TYR A 578 25.44 6.11 10.98
C TYR A 578 25.36 4.82 11.80
N LEU A 579 25.38 3.64 11.15
CA LEU A 579 25.60 2.37 11.86
C LEU A 579 26.97 2.34 12.56
N GLY A 580 28.00 2.93 11.96
CA GLY A 580 29.34 3.03 12.57
C GLY A 580 29.38 3.99 13.73
N SER A 581 28.93 5.23 13.46
CA SER A 581 29.04 6.36 14.38
C SER A 581 28.03 6.32 15.53
N ARG A 582 26.82 5.81 15.27
CA ARG A 582 25.67 5.85 16.19
C ARG A 582 24.90 4.53 16.25
N GLY A 583 25.50 3.45 15.79
CA GLY A 583 24.94 2.11 15.92
C GLY A 583 25.10 1.54 17.32
N THR A 584 24.41 0.44 17.55
CA THR A 584 24.37 -0.27 18.83
C THR A 584 25.64 -1.11 19.07
N PRO A 585 25.92 -1.52 20.33
CA PRO A 585 27.04 -2.42 20.63
C PRO A 585 26.99 -3.74 19.85
N GLY A 586 28.13 -4.18 19.34
CA GLY A 586 28.27 -5.42 18.55
C GLY A 586 27.95 -5.31 17.06
N GLU A 587 27.70 -4.10 16.53
CA GLU A 587 27.60 -3.89 15.08
C GLU A 587 28.87 -4.37 14.35
N THR A 588 28.71 -5.16 13.28
CA THR A 588 29.79 -5.75 12.48
C THR A 588 29.85 -5.18 11.06
N MET A 589 28.85 -4.38 10.66
CA MET A 589 28.58 -3.92 9.29
C MET A 589 28.20 -5.00 8.29
N PHE A 590 28.05 -6.27 8.70
CA PHE A 590 27.58 -7.32 7.80
C PHE A 590 26.27 -6.95 7.13
N GLY A 591 25.30 -6.40 7.88
CA GLY A 591 24.03 -6.01 7.30
C GLY A 591 24.16 -4.92 6.21
N ALA A 592 25.07 -3.96 6.39
CA ALA A 592 25.36 -2.94 5.38
C ALA A 592 26.01 -3.54 4.13
N ILE A 593 26.96 -4.48 4.30
CA ILE A 593 27.60 -5.22 3.20
C ILE A 593 26.57 -6.05 2.44
N ALA A 594 25.72 -6.81 3.15
CA ALA A 594 24.68 -7.62 2.54
C ALA A 594 23.63 -6.76 1.79
N THR A 595 23.26 -5.61 2.35
CA THR A 595 22.36 -4.65 1.68
C THR A 595 22.99 -4.08 0.42
N LEU A 596 24.27 -3.73 0.46
CA LEU A 596 25.03 -3.27 -0.71
C LEU A 596 25.06 -4.34 -1.80
N SER A 597 25.46 -5.57 -1.47
CA SER A 597 25.48 -6.68 -2.43
C SER A 597 24.10 -6.94 -3.03
N CYS A 598 23.04 -6.86 -2.23
CA CYS A 598 21.66 -6.99 -2.70
C CYS A 598 21.27 -5.88 -3.68
N MET A 599 21.54 -4.61 -3.34
CA MET A 599 21.24 -3.47 -4.21
C MET A 599 22.01 -3.54 -5.53
N LEU A 600 23.29 -3.92 -5.49
CA LEU A 600 24.09 -4.11 -6.69
C LEU A 600 23.55 -5.27 -7.55
N ALA A 601 23.19 -6.41 -6.93
CA ALA A 601 22.57 -7.54 -7.63
C ALA A 601 21.24 -7.16 -8.31
N LEU A 602 20.51 -6.20 -7.72
CA LEU A 602 19.27 -5.62 -8.26
C LEU A 602 19.51 -4.48 -9.27
N GLY A 603 20.75 -4.16 -9.63
CA GLY A 603 21.11 -3.21 -10.69
C GLY A 603 21.39 -1.77 -10.24
N ALA A 604 21.65 -1.53 -8.96
CA ALA A 604 22.11 -0.21 -8.50
C ALA A 604 23.46 0.14 -9.13
N ASN A 605 23.60 1.37 -9.62
CA ASN A 605 24.79 1.82 -10.34
C ASN A 605 25.86 2.37 -9.37
N PRO A 606 26.99 1.66 -9.15
CA PRO A 606 28.05 2.11 -8.23
C PRO A 606 28.82 3.33 -8.74
N ARG A 607 28.72 3.66 -10.04
CA ARG A 607 29.37 4.81 -10.67
C ARG A 607 28.43 6.01 -10.83
N GLY A 608 27.18 5.90 -10.34
CA GLY A 608 26.24 7.01 -10.34
C GLY A 608 26.79 8.19 -9.56
N THR A 609 26.67 9.41 -10.09
CA THR A 609 27.17 10.62 -9.41
C THR A 609 26.02 11.47 -8.88
N ALA A 610 26.25 12.13 -7.75
CA ALA A 610 25.31 13.05 -7.11
C ALA A 610 26.02 14.33 -6.66
N ASN A 611 25.29 15.44 -6.60
CA ASN A 611 25.81 16.67 -6.00
C ASN A 611 25.71 16.56 -4.49
N VAL A 612 26.86 16.49 -3.80
CA VAL A 612 26.93 16.23 -2.36
C VAL A 612 27.82 17.25 -1.67
N SER A 613 27.36 17.79 -0.54
CA SER A 613 28.23 18.49 0.42
C SER A 613 28.61 17.52 1.53
N ALA A 614 29.79 16.92 1.43
CA ALA A 614 30.30 16.02 2.48
C ALA A 614 30.48 16.74 3.83
N PRO A 615 31.04 17.97 3.90
CA PRO A 615 31.08 18.72 5.17
C PRO A 615 29.68 18.95 5.73
N GLY A 616 28.68 19.23 4.88
CA GLY A 616 27.30 19.41 5.30
C GLY A 616 26.73 18.14 5.94
N LEU A 617 26.88 17.00 5.26
CA LEU A 617 26.34 15.71 5.72
C LEU A 617 27.04 15.17 6.97
N LEU A 618 28.35 15.41 7.11
CA LEU A 618 29.16 14.95 8.22
C LEU A 618 29.21 15.95 9.40
N GLY A 619 28.49 17.07 9.32
CA GLY A 619 28.34 18.04 10.42
C GLY A 619 29.53 19.01 10.59
N ALA A 620 30.34 19.20 9.56
CA ALA A 620 31.53 20.05 9.55
C ALA A 620 31.40 21.34 8.72
N ASP A 621 30.21 21.63 8.16
CA ASP A 621 29.99 22.80 7.29
C ASP A 621 29.86 24.11 8.07
N THR A 622 30.64 25.12 7.69
CA THR A 622 30.58 26.48 8.24
C THR A 622 29.54 27.35 7.53
N GLY A 623 29.04 26.93 6.36
CA GLY A 623 27.99 27.63 5.59
C GLY A 623 28.45 28.93 4.93
N GLU A 624 29.75 29.23 4.94
CA GLU A 624 30.31 30.49 4.43
C GLU A 624 30.53 30.49 2.90
N HIS A 625 30.62 29.31 2.27
CA HIS A 625 30.82 29.15 0.83
C HIS A 625 30.19 27.85 0.31
N CYS A 626 30.10 27.71 -1.01
CA CYS A 626 29.59 26.48 -1.64
C CYS A 626 30.60 25.33 -1.49
N THR A 627 30.23 24.26 -0.79
CA THR A 627 31.10 23.11 -0.49
C THR A 627 30.69 21.81 -1.19
N HIS A 628 29.64 21.83 -2.02
CA HIS A 628 29.20 20.62 -2.71
C HIS A 628 30.05 20.32 -3.95
N SER A 629 30.23 19.04 -4.23
CA SER A 629 30.91 18.53 -5.42
C SER A 629 30.12 17.35 -5.99
N VAL A 630 30.37 17.03 -7.27
CA VAL A 630 29.80 15.85 -7.91
C VAL A 630 30.65 14.66 -7.48
N VAL A 631 30.06 13.73 -6.74
CA VAL A 631 30.76 12.56 -6.18
C VAL A 631 30.01 11.27 -6.46
N THR A 632 30.75 10.18 -6.59
CA THR A 632 30.26 8.79 -6.57
C THR A 632 30.04 8.30 -5.12
N PRO A 633 29.34 7.17 -4.91
CA PRO A 633 29.21 6.56 -3.58
C PRO A 633 30.56 6.22 -2.95
N LEU A 634 31.52 5.73 -3.75
CA LEU A 634 32.88 5.43 -3.29
C LEU A 634 33.60 6.69 -2.84
N GLU A 635 33.59 7.75 -3.66
CA GLU A 635 34.20 9.03 -3.30
C GLU A 635 33.56 9.62 -2.03
N LEU A 636 32.24 9.53 -1.87
CA LEU A 636 31.57 9.94 -0.63
C LEU A 636 32.05 9.13 0.58
N ALA A 637 32.23 7.82 0.44
CA ALA A 637 32.72 6.98 1.53
C ALA A 637 34.19 7.31 1.89
N LEU A 638 35.02 7.64 0.90
CA LEU A 638 36.42 8.07 1.10
C LEU A 638 36.54 9.47 1.71
N LEU A 639 35.51 10.31 1.60
CA LEU A 639 35.46 11.63 2.26
C LEU A 639 35.17 11.54 3.77
N VAL A 640 34.82 10.37 4.30
CA VAL A 640 34.66 10.17 5.75
C VAL A 640 36.05 10.22 6.42
N PRO A 641 36.29 11.12 7.39
CA PRO A 641 37.58 11.24 8.04
C PRO A 641 38.03 9.94 8.74
N ASN A 642 39.29 9.55 8.51
CA ASN A 642 39.85 8.34 9.11
C ASN A 642 39.88 8.41 10.64
N GLU A 643 40.03 9.61 11.21
CA GLU A 643 40.00 9.82 12.66
C GLU A 643 38.67 9.39 13.29
N ILE A 644 37.55 9.56 12.56
CA ILE A 644 36.24 9.11 13.00
C ILE A 644 36.16 7.58 12.94
N VAL A 645 36.59 6.97 11.83
CA VAL A 645 36.55 5.51 11.63
C VAL A 645 37.46 4.77 12.61
N GLU A 646 38.63 5.33 12.92
CA GLU A 646 39.58 4.78 13.89
C GLU A 646 39.09 4.89 15.35
N SER A 647 38.14 5.80 15.62
CA SER A 647 37.50 5.89 16.94
C SER A 647 36.46 4.78 17.19
N TRP A 648 36.03 4.08 16.14
CA TRP A 648 35.05 3.00 16.27
C TRP A 648 35.68 1.70 16.81
N PRO A 649 34.88 0.80 17.39
CA PRO A 649 35.33 -0.55 17.73
C PRO A 649 35.93 -1.28 16.51
N CYS A 650 36.96 -2.10 16.75
CA CYS A 650 37.74 -2.75 15.69
C CYS A 650 36.87 -3.51 14.67
N GLU A 651 35.84 -4.24 15.12
CA GLU A 651 34.91 -4.96 14.24
C GLU A 651 34.13 -4.02 13.31
N ARG A 652 33.69 -2.85 13.81
CA ARG A 652 32.99 -1.83 13.01
C ARG A 652 33.92 -1.17 12.00
N SER A 653 35.13 -0.80 12.42
CA SER A 653 36.12 -0.18 11.54
C SER A 653 36.54 -1.15 10.43
N LEU A 654 36.72 -2.44 10.76
CA LEU A 654 36.97 -3.50 9.78
C LEU A 654 35.80 -3.63 8.82
N GLY A 655 34.58 -3.77 9.33
CA GLY A 655 33.38 -3.88 8.51
C GLY A 655 33.15 -2.68 7.58
N TRP A 656 33.41 -1.46 8.04
CA TRP A 656 33.37 -0.25 7.21
C TRP A 656 34.41 -0.28 6.10
N ARG A 657 35.67 -0.63 6.42
CA ARG A 657 36.72 -0.75 5.41
C ARG A 657 36.35 -1.81 4.37
N THR A 658 35.83 -2.96 4.78
CA THR A 658 35.35 -3.99 3.85
C THR A 658 34.18 -3.50 3.00
N PHE A 659 33.23 -2.75 3.57
CA PHE A 659 32.15 -2.12 2.81
C PHE A 659 32.68 -1.16 1.72
N VAL A 660 33.68 -0.33 2.05
CA VAL A 660 34.35 0.55 1.07
C VAL A 660 35.10 -0.26 0.01
N THR A 661 35.83 -1.31 0.39
CA THR A 661 36.52 -2.21 -0.54
C THR A 661 35.55 -2.90 -1.52
N VAL A 662 34.36 -3.32 -1.06
CA VAL A 662 33.33 -3.89 -1.93
C VAL A 662 32.76 -2.85 -2.90
N LEU A 663 32.57 -1.60 -2.45
CA LEU A 663 32.17 -0.49 -3.33
C LEU A 663 33.24 -0.20 -4.39
N ASP A 664 34.52 -0.23 -4.01
CA ASP A 664 35.64 -0.01 -4.94
C ASP A 664 35.69 -1.13 -5.98
N LEU A 665 35.63 -2.39 -5.55
CA LEU A 665 35.55 -3.55 -6.45
C LEU A 665 34.41 -3.42 -7.47
N ALA A 666 33.23 -2.99 -7.03
CA ALA A 666 32.10 -2.73 -7.91
C ALA A 666 32.30 -1.54 -8.87
N SER A 667 33.24 -0.63 -8.57
CA SER A 667 33.50 0.58 -9.37
C SER A 667 34.62 0.41 -10.40
N SER A 668 35.64 -0.41 -10.13
CA SER A 668 36.90 -0.40 -10.90
C SER A 668 36.89 -1.20 -12.22
N LYS A 669 36.10 -2.27 -12.40
CA LYS A 669 36.36 -3.28 -13.45
C LYS A 669 35.65 -3.08 -14.80
N ARG A 670 35.74 -1.90 -15.43
CA ARG A 670 35.31 -1.71 -16.83
C ARG A 670 36.38 -1.15 -17.77
N ASP A 671 37.61 -0.94 -17.31
CA ASP A 671 38.65 -0.31 -18.14
C ASP A 671 39.37 -1.29 -19.10
N ASP A 672 39.11 -2.61 -19.02
CA ASP A 672 39.88 -3.62 -19.76
C ASP A 672 39.17 -4.28 -20.95
N ASP A 673 37.92 -3.93 -21.31
CA ASP A 673 37.18 -4.64 -22.39
C ASP A 673 36.69 -3.74 -23.55
N ASP A 674 37.28 -2.55 -23.70
CA ASP A 674 37.13 -1.71 -24.90
C ASP A 674 38.31 -1.86 -25.89
N GLY A 675 39.17 -2.89 -25.71
CA GLY A 675 40.35 -3.12 -26.52
C GLY A 675 40.65 -4.59 -26.77
N GLU A 676 40.42 -5.01 -28.01
CA GLU A 676 40.83 -6.30 -28.62
C GLU A 676 39.93 -7.51 -28.36
N SER A 677 39.25 -7.90 -29.43
CA SER A 677 38.79 -9.26 -29.70
C SER A 677 39.95 -10.26 -29.58
N GLY A 678 40.22 -10.72 -28.36
CA GLY A 678 41.11 -11.84 -28.06
C GLY A 678 40.31 -13.13 -27.99
N GLN A 679 40.47 -13.99 -28.99
CA GLN A 679 40.03 -15.39 -28.93
C GLN A 679 40.76 -16.08 -27.78
N SER A 680 40.09 -16.29 -26.65
CA SER A 680 40.46 -17.31 -25.68
C SER A 680 39.47 -18.47 -25.82
N ASP A 681 39.97 -19.58 -26.37
CA ASP A 681 39.30 -20.87 -26.53
C ASP A 681 39.07 -21.57 -25.18
N ASP A 682 38.21 -21.01 -24.31
CA ASP A 682 37.60 -21.76 -23.21
C ASP A 682 36.12 -22.00 -23.53
N ASN A 683 35.90 -23.17 -24.09
CA ASN A 683 34.63 -23.73 -24.54
C ASN A 683 33.75 -24.12 -23.34
N ASP A 684 33.22 -23.13 -22.63
CA ASP A 684 32.08 -23.29 -21.72
C ASP A 684 30.99 -22.29 -22.11
N SER A 685 30.43 -22.53 -23.29
CA SER A 685 29.25 -21.86 -23.84
C SER A 685 28.05 -22.12 -22.93
N CYS A 686 27.82 -21.24 -21.96
CA CYS A 686 26.55 -21.24 -21.25
C CYS A 686 25.43 -20.81 -22.22
N ASP A 687 24.70 -21.80 -22.76
CA ASP A 687 23.45 -21.63 -23.52
C ASP A 687 22.33 -21.08 -22.61
N HIS A 688 22.49 -19.85 -22.14
CA HIS A 688 21.58 -19.21 -21.20
C HIS A 688 21.18 -17.83 -21.74
N GLU A 689 20.48 -17.82 -22.88
CA GLU A 689 19.56 -16.74 -23.23
C GLU A 689 18.41 -16.67 -22.20
N HIS A 690 18.67 -16.06 -21.04
CA HIS A 690 17.64 -15.72 -20.05
C HIS A 690 17.22 -14.26 -20.28
N ARG A 691 16.31 -14.04 -21.23
CA ARG A 691 15.53 -12.79 -21.29
C ARG A 691 14.49 -12.79 -20.17
N ASP A 692 14.37 -11.63 -19.51
CA ASP A 692 13.39 -11.18 -18.49
C ASP A 692 13.97 -10.77 -17.12
N ILE A 693 15.30 -10.63 -17.02
CA ILE A 693 15.93 -9.56 -16.23
C ILE A 693 16.73 -8.75 -17.26
N PRO A 694 16.86 -7.41 -17.20
CA PRO A 694 17.82 -6.69 -18.03
C PRO A 694 19.25 -7.02 -17.56
N THR A 695 19.69 -8.26 -17.79
CA THR A 695 21.03 -8.77 -17.48
C THR A 695 22.06 -8.29 -18.47
N SER A 696 21.66 -7.76 -19.64
CA SER A 696 22.59 -7.17 -20.60
C SER A 696 23.20 -5.85 -20.10
N ASP A 697 22.51 -5.12 -19.21
CA ASP A 697 22.96 -3.81 -18.70
C ASP A 697 23.29 -3.80 -17.19
N ASN A 698 23.17 -4.93 -16.48
CA ASN A 698 23.47 -5.00 -15.05
C ASN A 698 24.99 -5.14 -14.82
N PHE A 699 25.63 -4.04 -14.41
CA PHE A 699 27.06 -3.93 -14.04
C PHE A 699 27.54 -5.06 -13.11
N TYR A 700 26.65 -5.56 -12.24
CA TYR A 700 26.96 -6.57 -11.24
C TYR A 700 27.13 -7.98 -11.80
N CYS A 701 26.29 -8.35 -12.76
CA CYS A 701 26.24 -9.72 -13.31
C CYS A 701 27.48 -10.08 -14.14
N GLN A 702 28.36 -9.11 -14.38
CA GLN A 702 29.59 -9.29 -15.14
C GLN A 702 30.76 -9.74 -14.25
N ASP A 703 30.70 -9.56 -12.92
CA ASP A 703 31.74 -9.96 -11.98
C ASP A 703 31.32 -11.17 -11.11
N ARG A 704 32.12 -12.24 -11.17
CA ARG A 704 31.92 -13.47 -10.40
C ARG A 704 32.15 -13.26 -8.90
N ASP A 705 33.10 -12.42 -8.50
CA ASP A 705 33.43 -12.17 -7.09
C ASP A 705 32.27 -11.51 -6.36
N LEU A 706 31.63 -10.54 -7.02
CA LEU A 706 30.42 -9.92 -6.50
C LEU A 706 29.29 -10.95 -6.40
N GLY A 707 29.07 -11.77 -7.43
CA GLY A 707 28.13 -12.89 -7.40
C GLY A 707 28.34 -13.83 -6.20
N VAL A 708 29.59 -14.24 -5.94
CA VAL A 708 29.97 -15.07 -4.79
C VAL A 708 29.64 -14.38 -3.47
N LEU A 709 29.95 -13.09 -3.34
CA LEU A 709 29.63 -12.32 -2.14
C LEU A 709 28.13 -12.28 -1.86
N TRP A 710 27.29 -12.03 -2.86
CA TRP A 710 25.84 -12.04 -2.66
C TRP A 710 25.28 -13.43 -2.33
N ALA A 711 25.80 -14.49 -2.96
CA ALA A 711 25.44 -15.86 -2.59
C ALA A 711 25.82 -16.17 -1.13
N ALA A 712 27.00 -15.72 -0.69
CA ALA A 712 27.48 -15.90 0.68
C ALA A 712 26.65 -15.10 1.69
N CYS A 713 26.32 -13.84 1.40
CA CYS A 713 25.45 -13.00 2.24
C CYS A 713 24.05 -13.62 2.39
N GLN A 714 23.44 -14.10 1.29
CA GLN A 714 22.16 -14.81 1.33
C GLN A 714 22.25 -16.07 2.20
N THR A 715 23.32 -16.86 2.03
CA THR A 715 23.51 -18.08 2.81
C THR A 715 23.65 -17.78 4.30
N GLU A 716 24.51 -16.83 4.67
CA GLU A 716 24.71 -16.41 6.06
C GLU A 716 23.38 -15.93 6.69
N MET A 717 22.66 -15.02 6.03
CA MET A 717 21.39 -14.49 6.56
C MET A 717 20.24 -15.50 6.56
N LEU A 718 20.33 -16.61 5.83
CA LEU A 718 19.30 -17.64 5.81
C LEU A 718 19.61 -18.87 6.64
N THR A 719 20.83 -18.98 7.20
CA THR A 719 21.28 -20.20 7.89
C THR A 719 21.76 -19.98 9.31
N TYR A 720 22.12 -18.73 9.66
CA TYR A 720 22.66 -18.41 10.98
C TYR A 720 21.82 -17.38 11.73
N ARG A 721 21.51 -17.65 13.00
CA ARG A 721 20.93 -16.71 13.97
C ARG A 721 21.67 -16.78 15.28
N ARG A 722 21.67 -15.65 15.99
CA ARG A 722 22.14 -15.58 17.38
C ARG A 722 21.14 -16.29 18.30
N LEU A 723 21.55 -17.39 18.94
CA LEU A 723 20.67 -18.17 19.82
C LEU A 723 20.73 -17.66 21.26
N GLU A 724 21.93 -17.35 21.74
CA GLU A 724 22.18 -16.80 23.07
C GLU A 724 22.82 -15.40 23.01
N THR A 725 22.69 -14.61 24.08
CA THR A 725 23.30 -13.27 24.17
C THR A 725 24.83 -13.29 24.28
N SER A 726 25.45 -14.47 24.42
CA SER A 726 26.90 -14.65 24.30
C SER A 726 27.35 -15.00 22.89
N ASP A 727 26.44 -15.47 22.02
CA ASP A 727 26.80 -15.90 20.67
C ASP A 727 27.24 -14.72 19.80
N PRO A 728 28.18 -14.95 18.86
CA PRO A 728 28.61 -13.91 17.94
C PRO A 728 27.48 -13.51 16.97
N TRP A 729 27.58 -12.28 16.47
CA TRP A 729 26.65 -11.74 15.47
C TRP A 729 26.85 -12.31 14.07
N LEU A 730 27.90 -13.09 13.83
CA LEU A 730 28.19 -13.76 12.57
C LEU A 730 28.58 -15.21 12.85
N SER A 731 28.27 -16.09 11.91
CA SER A 731 28.78 -17.45 11.96
C SER A 731 30.31 -17.48 11.80
N ASP A 732 30.93 -18.57 12.20
CA ASP A 732 32.34 -18.87 11.92
C ASP A 732 32.62 -19.07 10.41
N ARG A 733 31.58 -19.02 9.56
CA ARG A 733 31.64 -19.30 8.13
C ARG A 733 31.60 -18.04 7.27
N PHE A 734 31.22 -16.91 7.84
CA PHE A 734 31.28 -15.60 7.19
C PHE A 734 32.26 -14.69 7.95
N ASP A 735 33.48 -14.62 7.44
CA ASP A 735 34.57 -13.86 8.05
C ASP A 735 34.87 -12.59 7.23
N ILE A 736 34.58 -11.42 7.81
CA ILE A 736 34.77 -10.11 7.19
C ILE A 736 36.26 -9.81 6.92
N GLN A 737 37.16 -10.28 7.79
CA GLN A 737 38.60 -10.07 7.61
C GLN A 737 39.09 -10.87 6.40
N LYS A 738 38.73 -12.15 6.31
CA LYS A 738 39.09 -13.00 5.16
C LYS A 738 38.50 -12.49 3.85
N LEU A 739 37.28 -11.95 3.87
CA LEU A 739 36.69 -11.28 2.72
C LEU A 739 37.55 -10.11 2.27
N LYS A 740 37.92 -9.22 3.20
CA LYS A 740 38.74 -8.06 2.88
C LYS A 740 40.11 -8.45 2.33
N ASP A 741 40.81 -9.34 3.03
CA ASP A 741 42.14 -9.82 2.63
C ASP A 741 42.06 -10.51 1.26
N GLY A 742 41.02 -11.29 1.01
CA GLY A 742 40.77 -11.93 -0.29
C GLY A 742 40.63 -10.90 -1.42
N ILE A 743 39.86 -9.82 -1.21
CA ILE A 743 39.72 -8.76 -2.22
C ILE A 743 41.04 -8.02 -2.43
N ASP A 744 41.73 -7.62 -1.35
CA ASP A 744 42.99 -6.87 -1.42
C ASP A 744 44.13 -7.67 -2.06
N GLU A 745 44.20 -8.98 -1.81
CA GLU A 745 45.22 -9.89 -2.35
C GLU A 745 44.89 -10.38 -3.77
N GLY A 746 43.73 -9.99 -4.33
CA GLY A 746 43.30 -10.37 -5.68
C GLY A 746 42.67 -11.77 -5.80
N PHE A 747 42.41 -12.44 -4.67
CA PHE A 747 41.64 -13.69 -4.61
C PHE A 747 40.11 -13.47 -4.68
N GLY A 748 39.68 -12.21 -4.61
CA GLY A 748 38.26 -11.82 -4.67
C GLY A 748 37.46 -12.33 -3.47
N SER A 749 36.14 -12.42 -3.64
CA SER A 749 35.23 -12.89 -2.59
C SER A 749 35.26 -14.42 -2.39
N THR A 750 36.11 -15.14 -3.12
CA THR A 750 36.21 -16.60 -3.01
C THR A 750 36.76 -17.04 -1.65
N ASN A 751 37.52 -16.18 -0.97
CA ASN A 751 38.14 -16.52 0.32
C ASN A 751 37.16 -16.68 1.51
N ILE A 752 35.87 -16.40 1.30
CA ILE A 752 34.84 -16.58 2.32
C ILE A 752 34.67 -18.08 2.62
N PRO A 753 34.72 -18.53 3.90
CA PRO A 753 34.61 -19.95 4.24
C PRO A 753 33.35 -20.64 3.68
N LEU A 754 32.19 -19.98 3.64
CA LEU A 754 30.97 -20.52 3.00
C LEU A 754 31.19 -20.98 1.55
N TYR A 755 32.01 -20.25 0.78
CA TYR A 755 32.35 -20.60 -0.60
C TYR A 755 33.47 -21.65 -0.65
N ASN A 756 34.60 -21.36 0.02
CA ASN A 756 35.79 -22.21 0.03
C ASN A 756 35.51 -23.63 0.55
N ASP A 757 34.67 -23.77 1.57
CA ASP A 757 34.34 -25.06 2.17
C ASP A 757 33.18 -25.79 1.47
N GLY A 758 32.72 -25.27 0.32
CA GLY A 758 31.66 -25.86 -0.49
C GLY A 758 30.32 -25.98 0.25
N LYS A 759 29.98 -24.99 1.09
CA LYS A 759 28.74 -25.02 1.89
C LYS A 759 27.52 -24.52 1.12
N MET A 760 27.71 -23.78 0.04
CA MET A 760 26.63 -23.21 -0.76
C MET A 760 26.22 -24.13 -1.91
N SER A 761 24.91 -24.16 -2.21
CA SER A 761 24.36 -24.80 -3.42
C SER A 761 24.84 -24.10 -4.71
N THR A 762 24.45 -24.62 -5.87
CA THR A 762 24.73 -23.95 -7.15
C THR A 762 23.99 -22.62 -7.28
N PHE A 763 24.69 -21.61 -7.79
CA PHE A 763 24.18 -20.26 -8.00
C PHE A 763 24.72 -19.67 -9.31
N THR A 764 23.96 -18.75 -9.87
CA THR A 764 24.26 -18.02 -11.12
C THR A 764 25.44 -17.06 -10.93
N LYS A 765 25.99 -16.55 -12.04
CA LYS A 765 27.06 -15.55 -12.02
C LYS A 765 26.72 -14.29 -11.17
N CYS A 766 25.44 -13.92 -11.08
CA CYS A 766 25.00 -12.79 -10.25
C CYS A 766 24.68 -13.18 -8.79
N GLY A 767 24.98 -14.41 -8.36
CA GLY A 767 24.73 -14.86 -6.98
C GLY A 767 23.31 -15.35 -6.68
N TRP A 768 22.46 -15.55 -7.70
CA TRP A 768 21.10 -16.10 -7.51
C TRP A 768 21.12 -17.64 -7.51
N PHE A 769 20.48 -18.29 -6.55
CA PHE A 769 20.41 -19.76 -6.48
C PHE A 769 19.43 -20.38 -7.50
N GLU A 770 19.83 -21.47 -8.17
CA GLU A 770 19.26 -22.02 -9.44
C GLU A 770 17.80 -22.53 -9.43
N ASP A 771 17.03 -22.30 -8.36
CA ASP A 771 15.64 -22.77 -8.28
C ASP A 771 14.71 -21.73 -7.62
N ALA A 772 15.02 -20.44 -7.74
CA ALA A 772 14.02 -19.38 -7.64
C ALA A 772 13.06 -19.54 -8.82
N GLY A 773 11.97 -20.29 -8.60
CA GLY A 773 11.17 -20.93 -9.65
C GLY A 773 10.91 -20.07 -10.88
N ARG A 774 11.29 -20.58 -12.05
CA ARG A 774 10.76 -20.14 -13.34
C ARG A 774 9.28 -20.49 -13.41
N VAL A 775 8.42 -19.56 -13.01
CA VAL A 775 7.04 -19.51 -13.51
C VAL A 775 7.04 -18.44 -14.59
N VAL A 776 6.67 -18.84 -15.82
CA VAL A 776 6.48 -17.93 -16.94
C VAL A 776 5.60 -16.76 -16.47
N GLY A 777 6.18 -15.56 -16.38
CA GLY A 777 5.48 -14.32 -16.01
C GLY A 777 5.79 -13.72 -14.62
N ARG A 778 6.48 -14.40 -13.69
CA ARG A 778 6.94 -13.80 -12.40
C ARG A 778 7.93 -14.72 -11.69
N ILE A 779 9.05 -14.19 -11.23
CA ILE A 779 10.06 -14.95 -10.48
C ILE A 779 10.08 -14.43 -9.04
N ALA A 780 9.59 -15.25 -8.10
CA ALA A 780 9.78 -14.99 -6.68
C ALA A 780 11.23 -15.35 -6.30
N TYR A 781 12.11 -14.35 -6.30
CA TYR A 781 13.55 -14.54 -6.14
C TYR A 781 14.03 -14.84 -4.72
N THR A 782 13.16 -14.91 -3.70
CA THR A 782 13.60 -15.15 -2.31
C THR A 782 14.03 -16.61 -2.13
N PRO A 783 15.32 -16.97 -2.02
CA PRO A 783 15.70 -18.37 -1.84
C PRO A 783 15.28 -18.86 -0.44
N SER A 784 14.96 -20.15 -0.33
CA SER A 784 14.75 -20.74 1.00
C SER A 784 16.09 -21.20 1.58
N ALA A 785 16.15 -21.35 2.90
CA ALA A 785 17.36 -21.80 3.58
C ALA A 785 17.84 -23.18 3.06
N GLN A 786 16.93 -24.07 2.67
CA GLN A 786 17.29 -25.36 2.07
C GLN A 786 17.84 -25.24 0.64
N LYS A 787 17.54 -24.14 -0.08
CA LYS A 787 18.02 -23.92 -1.45
C LYS A 787 19.42 -23.34 -1.48
N VAL A 788 19.82 -22.59 -0.45
CA VAL A 788 21.15 -21.98 -0.39
C VAL A 788 22.24 -22.92 0.12
N CYS A 789 21.87 -24.01 0.79
CA CYS A 789 22.82 -24.95 1.41
C CYS A 789 23.08 -26.20 0.56
N ALA A 790 24.35 -26.52 0.30
CA ALA A 790 24.75 -27.80 -0.30
C ALA A 790 24.55 -29.00 0.66
N SER A 791 24.57 -28.75 1.96
CA SER A 791 24.32 -29.74 3.02
C SER A 791 23.69 -29.06 4.24
N TYR A 792 23.05 -29.80 5.14
CA TYR A 792 22.40 -29.21 6.32
C TYR A 792 23.41 -28.70 7.35
N PHE A 793 23.34 -27.42 7.72
CA PHE A 793 24.20 -26.83 8.78
C PHE A 793 23.61 -25.60 9.48
N MET A 794 22.32 -25.37 9.29
CA MET A 794 21.64 -24.20 9.86
C MET A 794 21.57 -24.31 11.39
N ASN A 795 21.38 -23.19 12.09
CA ASN A 795 21.12 -23.17 13.53
C ASN A 795 19.75 -22.53 13.85
N LEU A 796 18.75 -22.82 13.01
CA LEU A 796 17.44 -22.17 13.04
C LEU A 796 16.37 -23.02 13.75
N GLU A 797 16.75 -24.08 14.45
CA GLU A 797 15.83 -25.07 15.06
C GLU A 797 15.24 -24.63 16.41
N ASP A 798 15.15 -23.33 16.66
CA ASP A 798 14.47 -22.73 17.80
C ASP A 798 13.01 -22.45 17.42
N TRP A 799 12.14 -23.44 17.61
CA TRP A 799 10.74 -23.41 17.17
C TRP A 799 9.92 -22.31 17.85
N ASP A 800 10.29 -21.88 19.06
CA ASP A 800 9.58 -20.81 19.79
C ASP A 800 9.86 -19.42 19.19
N ARG A 801 10.96 -19.29 18.44
CA ARG A 801 11.40 -18.04 17.80
C ARG A 801 11.29 -18.05 16.26
N THR A 802 10.90 -19.18 15.69
CA THR A 802 10.81 -19.38 14.24
C THR A 802 9.38 -19.33 13.73
N THR A 803 9.12 -18.52 12.69
CA THR A 803 7.85 -18.57 11.93
C THR A 803 8.10 -19.16 10.55
N PHE A 804 7.28 -20.12 10.13
CA PHE A 804 7.35 -20.68 8.79
C PHE A 804 6.40 -19.94 7.86
N ILE A 805 6.95 -19.37 6.79
CA ILE A 805 6.21 -18.59 5.81
C ILE A 805 6.12 -19.40 4.52
N GLU A 806 4.90 -19.73 4.11
CA GLU A 806 4.67 -20.32 2.80
C GLU A 806 5.02 -19.29 1.72
N LYS A 807 5.85 -19.67 0.75
CA LYS A 807 6.07 -18.81 -0.42
C LYS A 807 4.74 -18.66 -1.17
N CYS A 808 4.34 -17.42 -1.39
CA CYS A 808 3.16 -17.06 -2.17
C CYS A 808 3.35 -17.58 -3.60
N THR A 809 2.88 -18.79 -3.87
CA THR A 809 2.61 -19.21 -5.24
C THR A 809 1.36 -18.42 -5.63
N THR A 810 1.53 -17.43 -6.51
CA THR A 810 0.47 -16.50 -6.97
C THR A 810 -0.89 -17.19 -7.05
N ASP A 811 -1.97 -16.49 -6.68
CA ASP A 811 -3.32 -17.06 -6.60
C ASP A 811 -3.83 -17.65 -7.94
N GLN A 812 -3.22 -17.26 -9.06
CA GLN A 812 -3.40 -17.94 -10.37
C GLN A 812 -2.92 -19.40 -10.35
N SER A 813 -1.84 -19.73 -9.64
CA SER A 813 -1.36 -21.09 -9.42
C SER A 813 -2.24 -21.86 -8.43
N ARG A 814 -2.89 -21.20 -7.46
CA ARG A 814 -3.88 -21.84 -6.57
C ARG A 814 -5.15 -22.19 -7.35
N GLY A 815 -5.64 -21.29 -8.21
CA GLY A 815 -6.77 -21.54 -9.11
C GLY A 815 -6.45 -22.60 -10.17
N ALA A 816 -5.31 -22.51 -10.85
CA ALA A 816 -4.89 -23.48 -11.86
C ALA A 816 -4.52 -24.85 -11.24
N SER A 817 -3.89 -24.89 -10.06
CA SER A 817 -3.62 -26.14 -9.33
C SER A 817 -4.92 -26.77 -8.84
N LYS A 818 -5.86 -26.00 -8.29
CA LYS A 818 -7.19 -26.52 -7.93
C LYS A 818 -7.96 -27.02 -9.16
N LEU A 819 -7.92 -26.31 -10.29
CA LEU A 819 -8.57 -26.75 -11.52
C LEU A 819 -7.94 -28.03 -12.07
N TRP A 820 -6.61 -28.16 -11.98
CA TRP A 820 -5.91 -29.40 -12.29
C TRP A 820 -6.29 -30.54 -11.35
N GLU A 821 -6.31 -30.32 -10.04
CA GLU A 821 -6.74 -31.30 -9.03
C GLU A 821 -8.17 -31.77 -9.30
N LEU A 822 -9.09 -30.84 -9.56
CA LEU A 822 -10.48 -31.15 -9.91
C LEU A 822 -10.58 -31.93 -11.23
N ALA A 823 -9.82 -31.53 -12.25
CA ALA A 823 -9.80 -32.26 -13.52
C ALA A 823 -9.27 -33.69 -13.35
N TYR A 824 -8.20 -33.87 -12.57
CA TYR A 824 -7.67 -35.20 -12.22
C TYR A 824 -8.67 -36.04 -11.44
N GLN A 825 -9.37 -35.45 -10.46
CA GLN A 825 -10.41 -36.13 -9.69
C GLN A 825 -11.55 -36.59 -10.60
N ILE A 826 -12.07 -35.72 -11.48
CA ILE A 826 -13.14 -36.06 -12.44
C ILE A 826 -12.72 -37.22 -13.35
N LEU A 827 -11.49 -37.20 -13.86
CA LEU A 827 -10.96 -38.25 -14.73
C LEU A 827 -10.72 -39.56 -13.96
N ALA A 828 -10.21 -39.49 -12.73
CA ALA A 828 -9.96 -40.63 -11.86
C ALA A 828 -11.28 -41.32 -11.45
N GLU A 829 -12.30 -40.56 -11.05
CA GLU A 829 -13.65 -41.09 -10.78
C GLU A 829 -14.27 -41.74 -12.01
N SER A 830 -13.93 -41.27 -13.20
CA SER A 830 -14.35 -41.86 -14.48
C SER A 830 -13.51 -43.05 -14.93
N GLY A 831 -12.47 -43.45 -14.18
CA GLY A 831 -11.57 -44.56 -14.52
C GLY A 831 -10.67 -44.30 -15.73
N ILE A 832 -10.38 -43.04 -16.07
CA ILE A 832 -9.68 -42.65 -17.30
C ILE A 832 -8.27 -42.16 -17.02
N ILE A 833 -7.34 -42.64 -17.83
CA ILE A 833 -5.93 -42.25 -17.82
C ILE A 833 -5.70 -41.30 -19.00
N ILE A 834 -5.08 -40.15 -18.74
CA ILE A 834 -4.89 -39.06 -19.73
C ILE A 834 -4.21 -39.54 -21.03
N PRO A 835 -3.09 -40.29 -20.99
CA PRO A 835 -2.50 -40.87 -22.20
C PRO A 835 -3.51 -41.61 -23.11
N ASN A 836 -4.32 -42.50 -22.54
CA ASN A 836 -5.32 -43.27 -23.32
C ASN A 836 -6.40 -42.36 -23.93
N LEU A 837 -6.80 -41.31 -23.20
CA LEU A 837 -7.74 -40.31 -23.69
C LEU A 837 -7.17 -39.53 -24.87
N LEU A 838 -5.90 -39.12 -24.79
CA LEU A 838 -5.21 -38.40 -25.86
C LEU A 838 -5.00 -39.28 -27.09
N ASP A 839 -4.66 -40.56 -26.92
CA ASP A 839 -4.55 -41.53 -28.02
C ASP A 839 -5.90 -41.72 -28.71
N SER A 840 -6.99 -41.91 -27.95
CA SER A 840 -8.33 -42.02 -28.51
C SER A 840 -8.76 -40.77 -29.28
N PHE A 841 -8.42 -39.58 -28.79
CA PHE A 841 -8.72 -38.32 -29.48
C PHE A 841 -7.87 -38.14 -30.74
N ALA A 842 -6.58 -38.49 -30.67
CA ALA A 842 -5.65 -38.48 -31.79
C ALA A 842 -6.16 -39.37 -32.94
N ASP A 843 -6.67 -40.56 -32.61
CA ASP A 843 -7.08 -41.54 -33.59
C ASP A 843 -8.45 -41.28 -34.24
N THR A 844 -9.29 -40.46 -33.62
CA THR A 844 -10.67 -40.23 -34.05
C THR A 844 -10.88 -38.82 -34.62
N ILE A 845 -10.78 -37.79 -33.76
CA ILE A 845 -11.18 -36.42 -34.09
C ILE A 845 -10.01 -35.63 -34.67
N HIS A 846 -8.81 -35.77 -34.08
CA HIS A 846 -7.66 -34.97 -34.46
C HIS A 846 -7.25 -35.17 -35.93
N LYS A 847 -7.48 -36.36 -36.51
CA LYS A 847 -7.19 -36.68 -37.92
C LYS A 847 -7.89 -35.78 -38.94
N TRP A 848 -9.04 -35.23 -38.60
CA TRP A 848 -9.83 -34.35 -39.48
C TRP A 848 -10.09 -32.96 -38.87
N LEU A 849 -9.78 -32.76 -37.58
CA LEU A 849 -9.76 -31.47 -36.90
C LEU A 849 -8.45 -31.28 -36.12
N PRO A 850 -7.34 -30.89 -36.79
CA PRO A 850 -6.01 -30.79 -36.18
C PRO A 850 -5.85 -29.48 -35.39
N ILE A 851 -6.73 -29.24 -34.42
CA ILE A 851 -6.75 -27.99 -33.64
C ILE A 851 -5.85 -28.02 -32.40
N VAL A 852 -5.48 -29.21 -31.92
CA VAL A 852 -4.69 -29.39 -30.69
C VAL A 852 -3.25 -29.74 -31.02
N ASP A 853 -2.27 -29.06 -30.41
CA ASP A 853 -0.88 -29.52 -30.41
C ASP A 853 -0.72 -30.68 -29.42
N LEU A 854 -0.87 -31.91 -29.93
CA LEU A 854 -0.83 -33.11 -29.10
C LEU A 854 0.56 -33.39 -28.50
N ASP A 855 1.63 -33.03 -29.19
CA ASP A 855 2.99 -33.27 -28.70
C ASP A 855 3.29 -32.35 -27.51
N ARG A 856 2.88 -31.08 -27.60
CA ARG A 856 2.96 -30.14 -26.47
C ARG A 856 2.06 -30.59 -25.32
N LEU A 857 0.83 -31.04 -25.59
CA LEU A 857 -0.10 -31.50 -24.56
C LEU A 857 0.40 -32.77 -23.83
N ARG A 858 1.01 -33.71 -24.55
CA ARG A 858 1.66 -34.90 -23.94
C ARG A 858 2.81 -34.50 -23.02
N ARG A 859 3.72 -33.63 -23.48
CA ARG A 859 4.84 -33.14 -22.64
C ARG A 859 4.35 -32.46 -21.35
N VAL A 860 3.29 -31.65 -21.43
CA VAL A 860 2.71 -30.97 -20.26
C VAL A 860 2.07 -31.96 -19.28
N THR A 861 1.44 -33.03 -19.78
CA THR A 861 0.75 -34.03 -18.94
C THR A 861 1.68 -35.11 -18.38
N GLU A 862 2.83 -35.35 -19.02
CA GLU A 862 3.88 -36.29 -18.56
C GLU A 862 4.87 -35.65 -17.58
N SER A 863 4.99 -34.32 -17.59
CA SER A 863 5.75 -33.56 -16.60
C SER A 863 5.26 -33.88 -15.18
N ARG A 864 6.08 -34.57 -14.37
CA ARG A 864 5.83 -34.81 -12.94
C ARG A 864 5.96 -33.55 -12.06
N SER A 865 6.24 -32.38 -12.66
CA SER A 865 6.29 -31.14 -11.92
C SER A 865 4.87 -30.69 -11.55
N LYS A 866 4.60 -30.47 -10.25
CA LYS A 866 3.31 -29.90 -9.77
C LYS A 866 3.13 -28.42 -10.15
N THR A 867 4.07 -27.84 -10.89
CA THR A 867 4.01 -26.47 -11.39
C THR A 867 3.33 -26.48 -12.76
N TRP A 868 2.01 -26.61 -12.73
CA TRP A 868 1.18 -26.57 -13.94
C TRP A 868 1.09 -25.13 -14.45
N THR A 869 1.78 -24.82 -15.54
CA THR A 869 1.93 -23.44 -16.05
C THR A 869 0.82 -22.98 -17.00
N GLY A 870 -0.16 -23.84 -17.33
CA GLY A 870 -1.29 -23.51 -18.20
C GLY A 870 -2.62 -23.48 -17.45
N SER A 871 -3.20 -22.29 -17.25
CA SER A 871 -4.52 -22.11 -16.62
C SER A 871 -5.65 -22.77 -17.42
N SER A 872 -5.51 -22.84 -18.75
CA SER A 872 -6.54 -23.37 -19.66
C SER A 872 -6.36 -24.85 -20.04
N THR A 873 -5.20 -25.45 -19.75
CA THR A 873 -4.91 -26.86 -20.11
C THR A 873 -5.86 -27.89 -19.48
N PRO A 874 -6.27 -27.77 -18.20
CA PRO A 874 -7.29 -28.66 -17.64
C PRO A 874 -8.60 -28.59 -18.42
N ALA A 875 -9.01 -27.39 -18.82
CA ALA A 875 -10.24 -27.18 -19.59
C ALA A 875 -10.14 -27.85 -20.97
N LEU A 876 -8.97 -27.80 -21.62
CA LEU A 876 -8.74 -28.53 -22.87
C LEU A 876 -8.88 -30.05 -22.69
N ILE A 877 -8.29 -30.62 -21.64
CA ILE A 877 -8.39 -32.07 -21.37
C ILE A 877 -9.83 -32.48 -21.05
N LEU A 878 -10.54 -31.69 -20.24
CA LEU A 878 -11.95 -31.95 -19.95
C LEU A 878 -12.83 -31.77 -21.19
N ALA A 879 -12.52 -30.84 -22.10
CA ALA A 879 -13.19 -30.71 -23.39
C ALA A 879 -12.94 -31.93 -24.30
N ILE A 880 -11.70 -32.43 -24.36
CA ILE A 880 -11.36 -33.69 -25.05
C ILE A 880 -12.12 -34.86 -24.43
N ARG A 881 -12.23 -34.91 -23.09
CA ARG A 881 -13.05 -35.92 -22.41
C ARG A 881 -14.52 -35.81 -22.80
N LEU A 882 -15.06 -34.60 -22.84
CA LEU A 882 -16.46 -34.34 -23.16
C LEU A 882 -16.81 -34.82 -24.59
N ILE A 883 -15.98 -34.52 -25.58
CA ILE A 883 -16.24 -34.91 -26.98
C ILE A 883 -16.03 -36.42 -27.23
N THR A 884 -15.19 -37.07 -26.43
CA THR A 884 -14.94 -38.53 -26.52
C THR A 884 -15.94 -39.37 -25.73
N LEU A 885 -16.90 -38.74 -25.03
CA LEU A 885 -18.02 -39.47 -24.44
C LEU A 885 -18.89 -40.08 -25.53
N GLN A 886 -19.39 -41.29 -25.28
CA GLN A 886 -20.36 -41.88 -26.19
C GLN A 886 -21.64 -41.04 -26.20
N PRO A 887 -22.20 -40.71 -27.38
CA PRO A 887 -23.43 -39.96 -27.47
C PRO A 887 -24.56 -40.74 -26.78
N CYS A 888 -25.25 -40.10 -25.83
CA CYS A 888 -26.48 -40.68 -25.28
C CYS A 888 -27.57 -40.67 -26.37
N SER A 889 -28.31 -41.77 -26.51
CA SER A 889 -29.41 -41.89 -27.48
C SER A 889 -30.63 -41.01 -27.18
N HIS A 890 -30.66 -40.30 -26.04
CA HIS A 890 -31.75 -39.42 -25.64
C HIS A 890 -31.40 -37.94 -25.89
N ARG A 891 -32.19 -37.28 -26.75
CA ARG A 891 -32.03 -35.86 -27.12
C ARG A 891 -32.05 -34.90 -25.93
N ASP A 892 -32.82 -35.20 -24.88
CA ASP A 892 -32.98 -34.33 -23.70
C ASP A 892 -31.74 -34.33 -22.78
N HIS A 893 -30.81 -35.29 -22.95
CA HIS A 893 -29.60 -35.39 -22.14
C HIS A 893 -28.42 -34.62 -22.74
N ALA A 894 -28.43 -34.32 -24.04
CA ALA A 894 -27.32 -33.66 -24.75
C ALA A 894 -26.96 -32.26 -24.20
N GLY A 895 -27.97 -31.43 -23.93
CA GLY A 895 -27.82 -30.04 -23.47
C GLY A 895 -27.92 -29.81 -21.97
N ASN A 896 -28.17 -30.87 -21.18
CA ASN A 896 -28.45 -30.78 -19.74
C ASN A 896 -27.47 -31.58 -18.86
N THR A 897 -26.36 -32.06 -19.42
CA THR A 897 -25.35 -32.73 -18.60
C THR A 897 -24.66 -31.69 -17.70
N ARG A 898 -24.57 -32.01 -16.40
CA ARG A 898 -23.86 -31.18 -15.42
C ARG A 898 -22.41 -30.92 -15.88
N PHE A 899 -21.79 -31.89 -16.56
CA PHE A 899 -20.42 -31.77 -17.06
C PHE A 899 -20.30 -30.73 -18.19
N TYR A 900 -21.18 -30.74 -19.18
CA TYR A 900 -21.23 -29.72 -20.24
C TYR A 900 -21.50 -28.31 -19.68
N ASN A 901 -22.49 -28.17 -18.79
CA ASN A 901 -22.80 -26.87 -18.17
C ASN A 901 -21.62 -26.33 -17.33
N THR A 902 -20.91 -27.22 -16.63
CA THR A 902 -19.68 -26.86 -15.90
C THR A 902 -18.60 -26.40 -16.86
N MET A 903 -18.40 -27.10 -17.99
CA MET A 903 -17.44 -26.70 -19.02
C MET A 903 -17.74 -25.32 -19.63
N LYS A 904 -19.01 -24.96 -19.80
CA LYS A 904 -19.42 -23.61 -20.26
C LYS A 904 -19.05 -22.52 -19.26
N LEU A 905 -19.22 -22.77 -17.96
CA LEU A 905 -18.84 -21.82 -16.91
C LEU A 905 -17.32 -21.70 -16.79
N VAL A 906 -16.60 -22.82 -16.77
CA VAL A 906 -15.12 -22.84 -16.67
C VAL A 906 -14.49 -22.10 -17.84
N THR A 907 -14.90 -22.39 -19.09
CA THR A 907 -14.34 -21.72 -20.28
C THR A 907 -14.74 -20.26 -20.41
N ALA A 908 -15.79 -19.80 -19.72
CA ALA A 908 -16.17 -18.39 -19.66
C ALA A 908 -15.37 -17.60 -18.61
N ALA A 909 -14.87 -18.27 -17.57
CA ALA A 909 -14.10 -17.66 -16.48
C ALA A 909 -12.58 -17.59 -16.74
N LEU A 910 -12.08 -18.31 -17.75
CA LEU A 910 -10.66 -18.36 -18.09
C LEU A 910 -10.22 -17.19 -18.97
N GLN A 911 -8.97 -16.74 -18.78
CA GLN A 911 -8.36 -15.69 -19.59
C GLN A 911 -8.07 -16.17 -21.03
N PRO A 912 -8.18 -15.30 -22.03
CA PRO A 912 -7.90 -15.64 -23.43
C PRO A 912 -6.46 -16.14 -23.66
N ASP A 913 -6.31 -17.39 -24.08
CA ASP A 913 -5.07 -17.96 -24.57
C ASP A 913 -5.33 -18.98 -25.70
N ILE A 914 -4.26 -19.42 -26.37
CA ILE A 914 -4.41 -20.36 -27.51
C ILE A 914 -5.00 -21.71 -27.05
N VAL A 915 -4.70 -22.14 -25.83
CA VAL A 915 -5.21 -23.40 -25.27
C VAL A 915 -6.71 -23.31 -24.99
N LEU A 916 -7.22 -22.15 -24.56
CA LEU A 916 -8.65 -21.89 -24.41
C LEU A 916 -9.36 -21.83 -25.78
N VAL A 917 -8.72 -21.26 -26.81
CA VAL A 917 -9.25 -21.32 -28.19
C VAL A 917 -9.44 -22.77 -28.62
N GLN A 918 -8.46 -23.63 -28.35
CA GLN A 918 -8.54 -25.07 -28.63
C GLN A 918 -9.68 -25.74 -27.84
N ALA A 919 -9.77 -25.47 -26.54
CA ALA A 919 -10.80 -26.04 -25.67
C ALA A 919 -12.22 -25.64 -26.12
N LYS A 920 -12.42 -24.35 -26.44
CA LYS A 920 -13.72 -23.82 -26.89
C LYS A 920 -14.10 -24.31 -28.29
N ALA A 921 -13.14 -24.52 -29.18
CA ALA A 921 -13.42 -25.12 -30.48
C ALA A 921 -13.86 -26.60 -30.37
N ILE A 922 -13.24 -27.38 -29.48
CA ILE A 922 -13.70 -28.75 -29.18
C ILE A 922 -15.10 -28.74 -28.54
N LEU A 923 -15.36 -27.77 -27.65
CA LEU A 923 -16.68 -27.60 -27.05
C LEU A 923 -17.76 -27.24 -28.09
N ALA A 924 -17.44 -26.38 -29.05
CA ALA A 924 -18.34 -26.06 -30.17
C ALA A 924 -18.60 -27.29 -31.06
N LEU A 925 -17.59 -28.15 -31.28
CA LEU A 925 -17.78 -29.43 -31.96
C LEU A 925 -18.70 -30.37 -31.16
N TYR A 926 -18.58 -30.40 -29.84
CA TYR A 926 -19.48 -31.18 -28.98
C TYR A 926 -20.92 -30.69 -29.13
N GLU A 927 -21.15 -29.38 -29.03
CA GLU A 927 -22.47 -28.77 -29.22
C GLU A 927 -23.05 -29.11 -30.61
N CYS A 928 -22.24 -29.01 -31.65
CA CYS A 928 -22.62 -29.35 -33.03
C CYS A 928 -23.02 -30.82 -33.17
N SER A 929 -22.19 -31.75 -32.68
CA SER A 929 -22.43 -33.20 -32.77
C SER A 929 -23.64 -33.67 -31.96
N HIS A 930 -24.05 -32.88 -30.96
CA HIS A 930 -25.17 -33.18 -30.08
C HIS A 930 -26.47 -32.44 -30.47
N GLY A 931 -26.51 -31.80 -31.63
CA GLY A 931 -27.71 -31.15 -32.15
C GLY A 931 -28.04 -29.84 -31.45
N LEU A 932 -27.03 -29.11 -30.96
CA LEU A 932 -27.14 -27.78 -30.35
C LEU A 932 -26.52 -26.71 -31.28
N PRO A 933 -27.06 -26.49 -32.50
CA PRO A 933 -26.42 -25.65 -33.51
C PRO A 933 -26.31 -24.17 -33.10
N GLN A 934 -27.27 -23.65 -32.34
CA GLN A 934 -27.22 -22.25 -31.87
C GLN A 934 -26.11 -22.04 -30.83
N GLN A 935 -25.94 -22.99 -29.92
CA GLN A 935 -24.88 -22.97 -28.91
C GLN A 935 -23.51 -23.12 -29.57
N ALA A 936 -23.39 -24.07 -30.51
CA ALA A 936 -22.18 -24.29 -31.31
C ALA A 936 -21.76 -23.01 -32.04
N TYR A 937 -22.72 -22.31 -32.64
CA TYR A 937 -22.51 -21.01 -33.28
C TYR A 937 -22.01 -19.96 -32.29
N LEU A 938 -22.67 -19.76 -31.14
CA LEU A 938 -22.22 -18.77 -30.13
C LEU A 938 -20.84 -19.07 -29.57
N THR A 939 -20.56 -20.34 -29.26
CA THR A 939 -19.25 -20.78 -28.75
C THR A 939 -18.17 -20.52 -29.80
N LEU A 940 -18.38 -20.94 -31.05
CA LEU A 940 -17.42 -20.69 -32.12
C LEU A 940 -17.25 -19.20 -32.42
N SER A 941 -18.31 -18.38 -32.33
CA SER A 941 -18.25 -16.91 -32.51
C SER A 941 -17.22 -16.28 -31.57
N SER A 942 -17.38 -16.58 -30.28
CA SER A 942 -16.47 -16.07 -29.25
C SER A 942 -15.05 -16.63 -29.39
N THR A 943 -14.93 -17.85 -29.94
CA THR A 943 -13.64 -18.50 -30.20
C THR A 943 -12.90 -17.85 -31.37
N VAL A 944 -13.60 -17.51 -32.45
CA VAL A 944 -13.06 -16.81 -33.62
C VAL A 944 -12.64 -15.38 -33.26
N ALA A 945 -13.45 -14.68 -32.46
CA ALA A 945 -13.10 -13.36 -31.93
C ALA A 945 -11.83 -13.41 -31.08
N MET A 946 -11.72 -14.41 -30.19
CA MET A 946 -10.54 -14.66 -29.37
C MET A 946 -9.30 -14.98 -30.21
N ALA A 947 -9.43 -15.85 -31.21
CA ALA A 947 -8.33 -16.20 -32.12
C ALA A 947 -7.86 -14.97 -32.93
N SER A 948 -8.78 -14.11 -33.37
CA SER A 948 -8.46 -12.88 -34.10
C SER A 948 -7.72 -11.84 -33.24
N LEU A 949 -7.97 -11.81 -31.91
CA LEU A 949 -7.23 -10.98 -30.97
C LEU A 949 -5.80 -11.51 -30.75
N LEU A 950 -5.65 -12.83 -30.58
CA LEU A 950 -4.36 -13.49 -30.35
C LEU A 950 -3.45 -13.52 -31.58
N GLU A 951 -4.04 -13.40 -32.78
CA GLU A 951 -3.34 -13.42 -34.07
C GLU A 951 -2.19 -12.40 -34.19
N TYR A 952 -2.29 -11.26 -33.50
CA TYR A 952 -1.26 -10.21 -33.48
C TYR A 952 0.00 -10.56 -32.68
N LEU A 953 -0.05 -11.63 -31.87
CA LEU A 953 0.99 -11.97 -30.88
C LEU A 953 1.84 -13.20 -31.27
N GLU A 954 1.42 -14.00 -32.24
CA GLU A 954 2.05 -15.29 -32.56
C GLU A 954 2.92 -15.22 -33.82
N GLN A 955 4.24 -15.47 -33.66
CA GLN A 955 5.24 -15.39 -34.74
C GLN A 955 5.38 -16.66 -35.58
N ASP A 956 4.89 -17.82 -35.12
CA ASP A 956 5.01 -19.10 -35.84
C ASP A 956 3.92 -19.26 -36.91
N SER A 957 4.34 -19.25 -38.18
CA SER A 957 3.44 -19.29 -39.33
C SER A 957 2.79 -20.67 -39.56
N GLU A 958 3.41 -21.78 -39.16
CA GLU A 958 2.91 -23.12 -39.50
C GLU A 958 1.88 -23.62 -38.49
N THR A 959 2.14 -23.40 -37.20
CA THR A 959 1.22 -23.76 -36.11
C THR A 959 -0.10 -23.00 -36.21
N TRP A 960 -0.03 -21.71 -36.56
CA TRP A 960 -1.21 -20.90 -36.81
C TRP A 960 -2.04 -21.43 -38.00
N LEU A 961 -1.40 -21.88 -39.09
CA LEU A 961 -2.09 -22.42 -40.27
C LEU A 961 -2.98 -23.61 -39.92
N LYS A 962 -2.50 -24.49 -39.03
CA LYS A 962 -3.26 -25.65 -38.52
C LYS A 962 -4.54 -25.20 -37.80
N TYR A 963 -4.45 -24.19 -36.93
CA TYR A 963 -5.59 -23.65 -36.20
C TYR A 963 -6.59 -22.92 -37.10
N GLY A 964 -6.09 -22.09 -38.02
CA GLY A 964 -6.94 -21.36 -38.98
C GLY A 964 -7.74 -22.31 -39.88
N ILE A 965 -7.12 -23.38 -40.36
CA ILE A 965 -7.80 -24.42 -41.16
C ILE A 965 -8.82 -25.18 -40.29
N ALA A 966 -8.51 -25.51 -39.04
CA ALA A 966 -9.44 -26.20 -38.15
C ALA A 966 -10.66 -25.34 -37.81
N LEU A 967 -10.49 -24.06 -37.47
CA LEU A 967 -11.58 -23.14 -37.16
C LEU A 967 -12.50 -22.89 -38.37
N THR A 968 -11.91 -22.69 -39.55
CA THR A 968 -12.68 -22.51 -40.79
C THR A 968 -13.44 -23.78 -41.18
N THR A 969 -12.83 -24.97 -41.01
CA THR A 969 -13.50 -26.25 -41.24
C THR A 969 -14.69 -26.42 -40.29
N LEU A 970 -14.51 -26.10 -39.00
CA LEU A 970 -15.56 -26.21 -37.99
C LEU A 970 -16.72 -25.23 -38.26
N ASP A 971 -16.44 -24.00 -38.69
CA ASP A 971 -17.45 -23.03 -39.14
C ASP A 971 -18.33 -23.62 -40.25
N ARG A 972 -17.73 -24.29 -41.24
CA ARG A 972 -18.49 -24.93 -42.34
C ARG A 972 -19.35 -26.09 -41.84
N VAL A 973 -18.82 -26.92 -40.95
CA VAL A 973 -19.53 -28.06 -40.36
C VAL A 973 -20.72 -27.59 -39.53
N ILE A 974 -20.54 -26.57 -38.68
CA ILE A 974 -21.62 -26.01 -37.87
C ILE A 974 -22.71 -25.41 -38.76
N PHE A 975 -22.33 -24.62 -39.77
CA PHE A 975 -23.28 -24.05 -40.72
C PHE A 975 -24.10 -25.13 -41.44
N LEU A 976 -23.44 -26.18 -41.95
CA LEU A 976 -24.11 -27.31 -42.61
C LEU A 976 -25.07 -28.05 -41.66
N SER A 977 -24.70 -28.21 -40.39
CA SER A 977 -25.56 -28.83 -39.38
C SER A 977 -26.79 -27.99 -39.01
N ALA A 978 -26.75 -26.68 -39.29
CA ALA A 978 -27.76 -25.71 -38.90
C ALA A 978 -28.61 -25.19 -40.09
N VAL A 979 -28.31 -25.63 -41.31
CA VAL A 979 -28.86 -25.05 -42.55
C VAL A 979 -30.40 -25.06 -42.60
N ASP A 980 -31.02 -26.08 -42.01
CA ASP A 980 -32.48 -26.24 -41.97
C ASP A 980 -33.15 -25.61 -40.73
N ILE A 981 -32.36 -25.09 -39.77
CA ILE A 981 -32.84 -24.65 -38.45
C ILE A 981 -32.65 -23.13 -38.29
N PHE A 982 -31.48 -22.59 -38.64
CA PHE A 982 -31.13 -21.18 -38.46
C PHE A 982 -29.98 -20.77 -39.39
N LEU A 983 -30.30 -19.99 -40.43
CA LEU A 983 -29.36 -19.52 -41.45
C LEU A 983 -28.66 -18.24 -40.99
N GLU A 984 -27.66 -18.33 -40.12
CA GLU A 984 -26.79 -17.19 -39.81
C GLU A 984 -25.61 -17.05 -40.78
N PRO A 985 -25.00 -15.87 -40.93
CA PRO A 985 -23.77 -15.72 -41.70
C PRO A 985 -22.66 -16.62 -41.15
N LEU A 986 -21.76 -17.06 -42.02
CA LEU A 986 -20.56 -17.79 -41.60
C LEU A 986 -19.72 -16.95 -40.62
N MET A 987 -19.14 -17.60 -39.61
CA MET A 987 -18.34 -16.92 -38.57
C MET A 987 -17.00 -16.43 -39.13
N CYS A 988 -16.43 -17.22 -40.03
CA CYS A 988 -15.23 -16.91 -40.78
C CYS A 988 -15.61 -16.76 -42.26
N PRO A 989 -16.18 -15.61 -42.68
CA PRO A 989 -16.36 -15.38 -44.10
C PRO A 989 -15.00 -15.19 -44.79
N ASP A 990 -14.94 -15.34 -46.12
CA ASP A 990 -13.76 -15.05 -46.95
C ASP A 990 -13.08 -13.70 -46.66
N THR A 991 -13.85 -12.72 -46.18
CA THR A 991 -13.35 -11.38 -45.81
C THR A 991 -12.69 -11.33 -44.43
N SER A 992 -12.85 -12.35 -43.59
CA SER A 992 -12.29 -12.44 -42.25
C SER A 992 -10.76 -12.53 -42.27
N ILE A 993 -10.15 -12.07 -41.19
CA ILE A 993 -8.69 -12.06 -41.02
C ILE A 993 -8.16 -13.50 -41.08
N ILE A 994 -8.81 -14.43 -40.37
CA ILE A 994 -8.47 -15.86 -40.38
C ILE A 994 -8.51 -16.44 -41.79
N CYS A 995 -9.60 -16.26 -42.54
CA CYS A 995 -9.69 -16.79 -43.91
C CYS A 995 -8.65 -16.18 -44.85
N LYS A 996 -8.37 -14.87 -44.74
CA LYS A 996 -7.34 -14.20 -45.55
C LYS A 996 -5.94 -14.73 -45.28
N ARG A 997 -5.60 -14.97 -44.01
CA ARG A 997 -4.29 -15.51 -43.61
C ARG A 997 -4.14 -16.99 -43.96
N VAL A 998 -5.18 -17.80 -43.79
CA VAL A 998 -5.17 -19.18 -44.32
C VAL A 998 -4.93 -19.15 -45.83
N GLN A 999 -5.68 -18.31 -46.56
CA GLN A 999 -5.54 -18.22 -48.01
C GLN A 999 -4.15 -17.77 -48.47
N SER A 1000 -3.47 -16.87 -47.75
CA SER A 1000 -2.13 -16.40 -48.10
C SER A 1000 -1.04 -17.45 -47.86
N GLN A 1001 -1.26 -18.38 -46.94
CA GLN A 1001 -0.32 -19.44 -46.58
C GLN A 1001 -0.57 -20.75 -47.34
N LEU A 1002 -1.73 -20.92 -47.99
CA LEU A 1002 -2.04 -22.10 -48.78
C LEU A 1002 -1.23 -22.14 -50.09
N VAL A 1003 -0.45 -23.19 -50.29
CA VAL A 1003 0.17 -23.48 -51.59
C VAL A 1003 -0.91 -23.86 -52.61
N PRO A 1004 -1.00 -23.20 -53.78
CA PRO A 1004 -1.99 -23.53 -54.81
C PRO A 1004 -1.85 -24.97 -55.30
N ARG A 1005 -2.97 -25.68 -55.56
CA ARG A 1005 -2.97 -27.09 -56.03
C ARG A 1005 -2.18 -27.32 -57.32
N ARG A 1006 -2.11 -26.30 -58.18
CA ARG A 1006 -1.40 -26.31 -59.47
C ARG A 1006 0.06 -25.88 -59.34
N SER A 1007 0.53 -25.57 -58.13
CA SER A 1007 1.92 -25.20 -57.89
C SER A 1007 2.82 -26.43 -58.06
N PRO A 1008 3.99 -26.30 -58.73
CA PRO A 1008 4.96 -27.39 -58.85
C PRO A 1008 5.54 -27.84 -57.50
N VAL A 1009 5.38 -27.03 -56.45
CA VAL A 1009 5.80 -27.35 -55.08
C VAL A 1009 4.81 -28.29 -54.38
N PHE A 1010 3.52 -28.25 -54.75
CA PHE A 1010 2.43 -28.97 -54.07
C PHE A 1010 2.60 -30.51 -54.06
N PRO A 1011 3.02 -31.18 -55.15
CA PRO A 1011 3.20 -32.63 -55.17
C PRO A 1011 4.32 -33.13 -54.24
N ASN A 1012 5.29 -32.27 -53.93
CA ASN A 1012 6.49 -32.59 -53.16
C ASN A 1012 6.38 -32.29 -51.67
N LEU A 1013 5.22 -31.81 -51.20
CA LEU A 1013 4.95 -31.60 -49.78
C LEU A 1013 4.89 -32.95 -49.04
N GLU A 1014 5.33 -32.94 -47.77
CA GLU A 1014 5.13 -34.08 -46.86
C GLU A 1014 3.65 -34.50 -46.83
N PRO A 1015 3.31 -35.81 -46.79
CA PRO A 1015 1.93 -36.28 -46.83
C PRO A 1015 0.96 -35.62 -45.84
N THR A 1016 1.42 -35.36 -44.61
CA THR A 1016 0.67 -34.70 -43.52
C THR A 1016 0.38 -33.23 -43.86
N THR A 1017 1.40 -32.49 -44.27
CA THR A 1017 1.33 -31.10 -44.72
C THR A 1017 0.45 -30.97 -45.97
N ARG A 1018 0.63 -31.86 -46.94
CA ARG A 1018 -0.21 -31.93 -48.16
C ARG A 1018 -1.69 -32.15 -47.81
N LYS A 1019 -1.99 -33.04 -46.86
CA LYS A 1019 -3.35 -33.27 -46.36
C LYS A 1019 -3.93 -32.01 -45.72
N LEU A 1020 -3.15 -31.31 -44.89
CA LEU A 1020 -3.56 -30.05 -44.27
C LEU A 1020 -3.90 -28.98 -45.32
N HIS A 1021 -3.06 -28.80 -46.35
CA HIS A 1021 -3.33 -27.87 -47.45
C HIS A 1021 -4.59 -28.23 -48.25
N LEU A 1022 -4.84 -29.54 -48.49
CA LEU A 1022 -6.06 -30.00 -49.14
C LEU A 1022 -7.31 -29.69 -48.30
N MET A 1023 -7.24 -29.88 -46.98
CA MET A 1023 -8.32 -29.53 -46.06
C MET A 1023 -8.61 -28.02 -46.10
N GLY A 1024 -7.58 -27.18 -46.02
CA GLY A 1024 -7.74 -25.73 -46.12
C GLY A 1024 -8.39 -25.29 -47.43
N GLN A 1025 -7.94 -25.81 -48.56
CA GLN A 1025 -8.53 -25.50 -49.88
C GLN A 1025 -10.00 -25.92 -49.96
N THR A 1026 -10.35 -27.08 -49.40
CA THR A 1026 -11.74 -27.56 -49.34
C THR A 1026 -12.59 -26.67 -48.42
N ALA A 1027 -12.07 -26.25 -47.27
CA ALA A 1027 -12.77 -25.35 -46.35
C ALA A 1027 -13.02 -23.96 -46.96
N MET A 1028 -12.09 -23.46 -47.78
CA MET A 1028 -12.23 -22.19 -48.51
C MET A 1028 -13.24 -22.28 -49.66
N ALA A 1029 -13.18 -23.35 -50.47
CA ALA A 1029 -14.12 -23.54 -51.58
C ALA A 1029 -15.56 -23.77 -51.08
N SER A 1030 -15.73 -24.61 -50.04
CA SER A 1030 -17.04 -24.82 -49.42
C SER A 1030 -17.57 -23.55 -48.73
N GLY A 1031 -16.70 -22.73 -48.12
CA GLY A 1031 -17.07 -21.44 -47.55
C GLY A 1031 -17.80 -20.54 -48.54
N ARG A 1032 -17.26 -20.37 -49.75
CA ARG A 1032 -17.91 -19.58 -50.81
C ARG A 1032 -19.27 -20.10 -51.22
N ALA A 1033 -19.41 -21.41 -51.35
CA ALA A 1033 -20.70 -22.04 -51.65
C ALA A 1033 -21.73 -21.79 -50.54
N LEU A 1034 -21.33 -21.96 -49.27
CA LEU A 1034 -22.21 -21.75 -48.13
C LEU A 1034 -22.60 -20.27 -47.95
N GLN A 1035 -21.69 -19.33 -48.25
CA GLN A 1035 -22.02 -17.91 -48.29
C GLN A 1035 -23.05 -17.59 -49.37
N TYR A 1036 -22.86 -18.16 -50.57
CA TYR A 1036 -23.81 -17.99 -51.67
C TYR A 1036 -25.19 -18.51 -51.28
N VAL A 1037 -25.27 -19.70 -50.64
CA VAL A 1037 -26.52 -20.27 -50.13
C VAL A 1037 -27.15 -19.37 -49.06
N CYS A 1038 -26.37 -18.90 -48.08
CA CYS A 1038 -26.84 -18.00 -47.03
C CYS A 1038 -27.42 -16.69 -47.61
N PHE A 1039 -26.68 -16.03 -48.50
CA PHE A 1039 -27.11 -14.75 -49.09
C PHE A 1039 -28.33 -14.92 -50.01
N SER A 1040 -28.35 -15.99 -50.81
CA SER A 1040 -29.50 -16.31 -51.67
C SER A 1040 -30.75 -16.59 -50.85
N SER A 1041 -30.63 -17.32 -49.73
CA SER A 1041 -31.76 -17.61 -48.83
C SER A 1041 -32.32 -16.37 -48.14
N LYS A 1042 -31.49 -15.34 -47.92
CA LYS A 1042 -31.87 -14.06 -47.30
C LYS A 1042 -32.23 -12.95 -48.31
N GLY A 1043 -32.22 -13.25 -49.61
CA GLY A 1043 -32.54 -12.28 -50.67
C GLY A 1043 -31.46 -11.23 -50.95
N TYR A 1044 -30.22 -11.46 -50.52
CA TYR A 1044 -29.08 -10.59 -50.81
C TYR A 1044 -28.37 -11.02 -52.10
N ALA A 1045 -27.79 -10.06 -52.82
CA ALA A 1045 -26.93 -10.35 -53.97
C ALA A 1045 -25.61 -10.98 -53.49
N ALA A 1046 -25.30 -12.19 -53.95
CA ALA A 1046 -24.01 -12.83 -53.68
C ALA A 1046 -22.86 -12.14 -54.45
N ALA A 1047 -21.69 -12.03 -53.83
CA ALA A 1047 -20.52 -11.39 -54.42
C ALA A 1047 -19.83 -12.23 -55.52
N ALA A 1048 -20.12 -13.54 -55.58
CA ALA A 1048 -19.55 -14.48 -56.53
C ALA A 1048 -20.64 -15.15 -57.38
N ASP A 1049 -20.34 -15.41 -58.65
CA ASP A 1049 -21.24 -16.10 -59.58
C ASP A 1049 -21.31 -17.61 -59.27
N TYR A 1050 -22.53 -18.18 -59.33
CA TYR A 1050 -22.77 -19.60 -59.03
C TYR A 1050 -21.94 -20.51 -59.94
N SER A 1051 -21.86 -20.19 -61.23
CA SER A 1051 -21.10 -20.97 -62.22
C SER A 1051 -19.60 -21.03 -61.87
N SER A 1052 -19.06 -19.96 -61.28
CA SER A 1052 -17.66 -19.92 -60.82
C SER A 1052 -17.43 -20.79 -59.59
N ILE A 1053 -18.37 -20.81 -58.64
CA ILE A 1053 -18.29 -21.64 -57.43
C ILE A 1053 -18.44 -23.12 -57.80
N GLU A 1054 -19.40 -23.42 -58.66
CA GLU A 1054 -19.68 -24.77 -59.16
C GLU A 1054 -18.47 -25.36 -59.89
N ALA A 1055 -17.87 -24.62 -60.83
CA ALA A 1055 -16.68 -25.07 -61.55
C ALA A 1055 -15.49 -25.37 -60.63
N GLU A 1056 -15.30 -24.57 -59.58
CA GLU A 1056 -14.24 -24.79 -58.61
C GLU A 1056 -14.49 -26.01 -57.72
N LEU A 1057 -15.73 -26.22 -57.27
CA LEU A 1057 -16.10 -27.41 -56.50
C LEU A 1057 -15.98 -28.70 -57.34
N TYR A 1058 -16.40 -28.67 -58.61
CA TYR A 1058 -16.21 -29.82 -59.52
C TYR A 1058 -14.74 -30.17 -59.68
N GLN A 1059 -13.88 -29.18 -59.93
CA GLN A 1059 -12.43 -29.39 -60.02
C GLN A 1059 -11.87 -29.94 -58.70
N LEU A 1060 -12.35 -29.44 -57.56
CA LEU A 1060 -11.93 -29.87 -56.23
C LEU A 1060 -12.24 -31.35 -55.99
N VAL A 1061 -13.44 -31.79 -56.39
CA VAL A 1061 -13.91 -33.17 -56.28
C VAL A 1061 -13.16 -34.09 -57.23
N GLU A 1062 -12.96 -33.67 -58.48
CA GLU A 1062 -12.18 -34.42 -59.48
C GLU A 1062 -10.73 -34.64 -59.01
N ASP A 1063 -10.10 -33.59 -58.46
CA ASP A 1063 -8.75 -33.68 -57.88
C ASP A 1063 -8.66 -34.63 -56.68
N LEU A 1064 -9.72 -34.71 -55.85
CA LEU A 1064 -9.76 -35.63 -54.70
C LEU A 1064 -10.00 -37.08 -55.14
N LEU A 1065 -10.84 -37.30 -56.16
CA LEU A 1065 -11.15 -38.62 -56.69
C LEU A 1065 -9.98 -39.23 -57.47
N THR A 1066 -9.29 -38.42 -58.28
CA THR A 1066 -8.13 -38.86 -59.10
C THR A 1066 -6.88 -39.19 -58.29
N ARG A 1067 -6.78 -38.71 -57.04
CA ARG A 1067 -5.60 -38.88 -56.18
C ARG A 1067 -5.75 -39.98 -55.11
N ASN A 1068 -6.93 -40.60 -55.01
CA ASN A 1068 -7.22 -41.66 -54.05
C ASN A 1068 -6.65 -43.05 -54.47
N GLU A 1069 -6.03 -43.17 -55.66
CA GLU A 1069 -5.45 -44.44 -56.14
C GLU A 1069 -4.02 -44.71 -55.64
N ASN A 1070 -3.38 -43.81 -54.87
CA ASN A 1070 -1.98 -43.97 -54.44
C ASN A 1070 -1.75 -43.80 -52.93
N HIS A 1071 -2.47 -44.54 -52.09
CA HIS A 1071 -2.02 -44.87 -50.72
C HIS A 1071 -2.61 -46.23 -50.28
N PRO A 1072 -1.79 -47.21 -49.84
CA PRO A 1072 -2.25 -48.24 -48.90
C PRO A 1072 -2.53 -47.64 -47.52
#